data_AF-A0A8T4KY15-F1
#
_entry.id   AF-A0A8T4KY15-F1
#
_cell.length_a   1.000
_cell.length_b   1.000
_cell.length_c   1.000
_cell.angle_alpha   90.00
_cell.angle_beta   90.00
_cell.angle_gamma   90.00
#
_symmetry.space_group_name_H-M   'P 1'
#
loop_
_entity.id
_entity.type
_entity.pdbx_description
1 polymer ?
#
loop_
_entity_poly.entity_id
_entity_poly.type
_entity_poly.pdbx_seq_one_letter_code
_entity_poly.pdbx_strand_id
1 'polypeptide(L)'
;MARHSREFYEFQKKLKHLKTLRGQGTELISVYIPPSYNVNDVVAKLRDEMGQASNIKSKQTRKNVQSALERILHMLKGVNKPPENGVAIFAGSIDNKIEVFTVVPPEDPIPIQTYRCDSTFLVEPLERYLEAKDQYGIVVMDRREATLAIMKGKQSNIIKKMHSTVPGKHHKGGQCLHEDTLIQRQDGVILPLKHVKAGDVVVSSDNVNFKLGCQKCEQVFSKTSDEAYIIRTTSPQLEINTTPEHYFFTLGNTGIRAKQAADIEKGDMILSVRKIYVNTGPVSLQQLPLVYRITNSGREQLISKRKSLKMLQRDAAEKAGIAQATLSNFEIGKADLLDTTIERILAIYGLDKEDFFSRYVTKYEPFIAQETLTSDLVQLVGYMLVDGNLERNRIRLYEGDKQVAGHYCTLVEKTTGLKPSMRNRPSKGHYVVSIHSLDFRDFLVMNFPELEKKSKTISVPEKIMRAENRVLKGFLRGLFDGEGYVNNRKTGDSCRGSRICLAMANELMIKQIQLLLLRFGIISSVISKPNYKVKAQSNQFEIDISEPTSRALFKEHIGFASAKKQAKIKLSEAYRSTTDQVPVSGRFIKELLLRLGFKATMFQAANGFLNGHRNISFKVYNKNIVSAAKKALHGKLLSFEERSYLNLLEKIGASELMQVEVKEKQVLENPTGKYWDLAVPATESFVANNLVVHNSALRFDRLIEEQAELFFKEIAESMNEIFADEKITGIILGGSGPTKHAFAKNSNLHNNITAKFIGIVDTGYTDEFGIQEAVNMSEGLIKDLEIHKEMKLVEDFIAEAAKKGLAVYGEEIVKQVLLNGQAKLVLLSEDIDWKRATMTCTNGHVEEQTVKSVFQFNKENHVCKECNAKQEVELKDLVDVFIELAEQTGAEIEIISTETEAGRKFLQGFGGIGAMLRYK
;
A
#
# COMPACT_ATOMS: atom_id res chain seq x y z
N MET A 1 -17.48 15.26 43.83
CA MET A 1 -18.26 14.50 44.82
C MET A 1 -19.08 13.45 44.07
N ALA A 2 -19.44 12.34 44.72
CA ALA A 2 -20.39 11.41 44.09
C ALA A 2 -21.77 12.08 44.00
N ARG A 3 -22.55 11.79 42.96
CA ARG A 3 -23.96 12.23 42.77
C ARG A 3 -24.88 11.90 43.96
N HIS A 4 -24.34 11.13 44.90
CA HIS A 4 -24.97 10.54 46.07
C HIS A 4 -24.65 11.27 47.38
N SER A 5 -23.93 12.40 47.34
CA SER A 5 -23.68 13.21 48.54
C SER A 5 -24.92 14.01 48.93
N ARG A 6 -25.18 14.10 50.24
CA ARG A 6 -26.26 14.92 50.83
C ARG A 6 -26.30 16.35 50.25
N GLU A 7 -25.13 16.96 50.11
CA GLU A 7 -24.97 18.32 49.60
C GLU A 7 -25.47 18.47 48.15
N PHE A 8 -25.27 17.45 47.31
CA PHE A 8 -25.74 17.44 45.93
C PHE A 8 -27.27 17.31 45.85
N TYR A 9 -27.87 16.45 46.68
CA TYR A 9 -29.32 16.31 46.77
C TYR A 9 -29.99 17.60 47.28
N GLU A 10 -29.48 18.20 48.36
CA GLU A 10 -29.98 19.47 48.87
C GLU A 10 -29.87 20.59 47.83
N PHE A 11 -28.80 20.60 47.05
CA PHE A 11 -28.60 21.53 45.94
C PHE A 11 -29.62 21.29 44.81
N GLN A 12 -29.79 20.06 44.34
CA GLN A 12 -30.78 19.69 43.31
C GLN A 12 -32.20 20.07 43.72
N LYS A 13 -32.57 19.80 44.98
CA LYS A 13 -33.89 20.12 45.54
C LYS A 13 -34.14 21.63 45.61
N LYS A 14 -33.15 22.41 46.06
CA LYS A 14 -33.22 23.88 46.07
C LYS A 14 -33.42 24.43 44.66
N LEU A 15 -32.72 23.88 43.65
CA LEU A 15 -32.90 24.29 42.26
C LEU A 15 -34.30 23.93 41.72
N LYS A 16 -34.80 22.72 41.97
CA LYS A 16 -36.15 22.29 41.57
C LYS A 16 -37.21 23.20 42.20
N HIS A 17 -37.07 23.54 43.48
CA HIS A 17 -37.97 24.49 44.15
C HIS A 17 -37.91 25.88 43.50
N LEU A 18 -36.73 26.46 43.30
CA LEU A 18 -36.57 27.78 42.67
C LEU A 18 -37.17 27.86 41.26
N LYS A 19 -37.12 26.76 40.48
CA LYS A 19 -37.76 26.69 39.15
C LYS A 19 -39.28 26.80 39.19
N THR A 20 -39.93 26.30 40.24
CA THR A 20 -41.39 26.33 40.39
C THR A 20 -41.94 27.71 40.75
N LEU A 21 -41.09 28.60 41.27
CA LEU A 21 -41.49 29.92 41.72
C LEU A 21 -41.68 30.88 40.53
N ARG A 22 -42.78 31.64 40.56
CA ARG A 22 -43.17 32.61 39.53
C ARG A 22 -43.60 33.92 40.19
N GLY A 23 -43.08 35.04 39.69
CA GLY A 23 -43.53 36.39 40.09
C GLY A 23 -44.76 36.83 39.31
N GLN A 24 -45.49 37.84 39.81
CA GLN A 24 -46.63 38.46 39.12
C GLN A 24 -46.19 39.42 37.99
N GLY A 25 -44.88 39.67 37.87
CA GLY A 25 -44.23 40.47 36.84
C GLY A 25 -42.72 40.31 36.94
N THR A 26 -41.92 41.23 36.38
CA THR A 26 -40.45 41.19 36.46
C THR A 26 -39.96 41.64 37.85
N GLU A 27 -40.13 40.78 38.86
CA GLU A 27 -39.87 41.09 40.26
C GLU A 27 -39.03 40.05 41.00
N LEU A 28 -38.48 39.08 40.28
CA LEU A 28 -37.58 38.05 40.81
C LEU A 28 -36.14 38.36 40.37
N ILE A 29 -35.26 38.58 41.33
CA ILE A 29 -33.86 38.97 41.14
C ILE A 29 -32.96 37.77 41.36
N SER A 30 -32.02 37.56 40.43
CA SER A 30 -30.97 36.54 40.50
C SER A 30 -29.60 37.21 40.43
N VAL A 31 -28.75 37.00 41.44
CA VAL A 31 -27.39 37.57 41.53
C VAL A 31 -26.37 36.45 41.68
N TYR A 32 -25.39 36.42 40.80
CA TYR A 32 -24.30 35.45 40.78
C TYR A 32 -22.98 36.15 41.10
N ILE A 33 -22.24 35.63 42.09
CA ILE A 33 -20.97 36.18 42.57
C ILE A 33 -19.88 35.10 42.53
N PRO A 34 -18.92 35.19 41.59
CA PRO A 34 -17.73 34.32 41.53
C PRO A 34 -16.82 34.48 42.76
N PRO A 35 -16.04 33.44 43.14
CA PRO A 35 -15.14 33.51 44.30
C PRO A 35 -13.99 34.52 44.15
N SER A 36 -13.59 34.82 42.92
CA SER A 36 -12.55 35.80 42.60
C SER A 36 -13.06 37.25 42.54
N TYR A 37 -14.37 37.46 42.63
CA TYR A 37 -14.98 38.78 42.49
C TYR A 37 -15.06 39.53 43.83
N ASN A 38 -14.78 40.83 43.80
CA ASN A 38 -14.89 41.67 44.99
C ASN A 38 -16.37 41.94 45.32
N VAL A 39 -16.80 41.59 46.53
CA VAL A 39 -18.19 41.79 46.98
C VAL A 39 -18.58 43.26 46.97
N ASN A 40 -17.62 44.16 47.24
CA ASN A 40 -17.88 45.61 47.25
C ASN A 40 -18.29 46.14 45.88
N ASP A 41 -17.72 45.59 44.80
CA ASP A 41 -18.06 45.98 43.42
C ASP A 41 -19.46 45.49 43.06
N VAL A 42 -19.86 44.30 43.55
CA VAL A 42 -21.22 43.79 43.40
C VAL A 42 -22.21 44.67 44.19
N VAL A 43 -21.86 45.08 45.40
CA VAL A 43 -22.69 45.99 46.21
C VAL A 43 -22.87 47.34 45.54
N ALA A 44 -21.81 47.90 44.92
CA ALA A 44 -21.90 49.13 44.14
C ALA A 44 -22.87 48.97 42.96
N LYS A 45 -22.71 47.89 42.17
CA LYS A 45 -23.60 47.58 41.06
C LYS A 45 -25.07 47.39 41.49
N LEU A 46 -25.32 46.69 42.59
CA LEU A 46 -26.68 46.50 43.11
C LEU A 46 -27.32 47.81 43.61
N ARG A 47 -26.53 48.76 44.11
CA ARG A 47 -27.03 50.11 44.44
C ARG A 47 -27.41 50.89 43.19
N ASP A 48 -26.65 50.77 42.11
CA ASP A 48 -26.99 51.38 40.82
C ASP A 48 -28.29 50.79 40.26
N GLU A 49 -28.46 49.46 40.32
CA GLU A 49 -29.69 48.77 39.95
C GLU A 49 -30.89 49.19 40.83
N MET A 50 -30.65 49.44 42.12
CA MET A 50 -31.68 49.97 43.03
C MET A 50 -32.09 51.39 42.67
N GLY A 51 -31.15 52.22 42.20
CA GLY A 51 -31.42 53.53 41.62
C GLY A 51 -32.27 53.42 40.35
N GLN A 52 -31.93 52.50 39.45
CA GLN A 52 -32.69 52.28 38.20
C GLN A 52 -34.10 51.74 38.45
N ALA A 53 -34.27 50.89 39.47
CA ALA A 53 -35.57 50.33 39.85
C ALA A 53 -36.61 51.42 40.21
N SER A 54 -36.18 52.63 40.60
CA SER A 54 -37.09 53.76 40.86
C SER A 54 -37.92 54.19 39.63
N ASN A 55 -37.42 53.90 38.42
CA ASN A 55 -38.05 54.21 37.13
C ASN A 55 -39.10 53.17 36.68
N ILE A 56 -39.32 52.10 37.45
CA ILE A 56 -40.35 51.08 37.14
C ILE A 56 -41.74 51.73 37.22
N LYS A 57 -42.51 51.63 36.13
CA LYS A 57 -43.85 52.25 35.98
C LYS A 57 -44.89 51.70 36.96
N SER A 58 -44.85 50.38 37.21
CA SER A 58 -45.77 49.72 38.15
C SER A 58 -45.34 50.02 39.59
N LYS A 59 -46.22 50.68 40.36
CA LYS A 59 -45.96 51.03 41.78
C LYS A 59 -45.69 49.79 42.64
N GLN A 60 -46.42 48.69 42.39
CA GLN A 60 -46.28 47.45 43.13
C GLN A 60 -44.97 46.73 42.79
N THR A 61 -44.68 46.54 41.50
CA THR A 61 -43.43 45.90 41.02
C THR A 61 -42.21 46.69 41.47
N ARG A 62 -42.27 48.03 41.40
CA ARG A 62 -41.20 48.90 41.90
C ARG A 62 -40.90 48.66 43.38
N LYS A 63 -41.94 48.62 44.23
CA LYS A 63 -41.78 48.35 45.66
C LYS A 63 -41.19 46.97 45.92
N ASN A 64 -41.67 45.95 45.19
CA ASN A 64 -41.21 44.57 45.34
C ASN A 64 -39.73 44.41 44.95
N VAL A 65 -39.31 44.98 43.81
CA VAL A 65 -37.92 44.96 43.35
C VAL A 65 -37.00 45.72 44.30
N GLN A 66 -37.40 46.91 44.76
CA GLN A 66 -36.62 47.69 45.73
C GLN A 66 -36.45 46.95 47.06
N SER A 67 -37.53 46.37 47.61
CA SER A 67 -37.45 45.59 48.85
C SER A 67 -36.62 44.31 48.69
N ALA A 68 -36.63 43.68 47.51
CA ALA A 68 -35.76 42.53 47.24
C ALA A 68 -34.27 42.94 47.17
N LEU A 69 -33.94 44.04 46.48
CA LEU A 69 -32.59 44.60 46.41
C LEU A 69 -32.06 45.03 47.78
N GLU A 70 -32.88 45.72 48.57
CA GLU A 70 -32.54 46.12 49.94
C GLU A 70 -32.16 44.90 50.79
N ARG A 71 -32.89 43.79 50.63
CA ARG A 71 -32.63 42.57 51.39
C ARG A 71 -31.35 41.86 50.94
N ILE A 72 -31.05 41.84 49.64
CA ILE A 72 -29.77 41.36 49.12
C ILE A 72 -28.62 42.24 49.65
N LEU A 73 -28.75 43.57 49.58
CA LEU A 73 -27.75 44.52 50.06
C LEU A 73 -27.51 44.38 51.57
N HIS A 74 -28.56 44.13 52.35
CA HIS A 74 -28.44 43.86 53.78
C HIS A 74 -27.65 42.56 54.05
N MET A 75 -27.89 41.51 53.27
CA MET A 75 -27.17 40.24 53.39
C MET A 75 -25.68 40.37 53.04
N LEU A 76 -25.34 41.19 52.05
CA LEU A 76 -23.94 41.41 51.64
C LEU A 76 -23.19 42.39 52.57
N LYS A 77 -23.88 43.02 53.52
CA LYS A 77 -23.27 44.00 54.44
C LYS A 77 -22.28 43.31 55.39
N GLY A 78 -21.00 43.67 55.28
CA GLY A 78 -19.93 43.11 56.12
C GLY A 78 -19.30 41.82 55.58
N VAL A 79 -19.72 41.35 54.40
CA VAL A 79 -19.11 40.21 53.72
C VAL A 79 -17.93 40.70 52.88
N ASN A 80 -16.70 40.42 53.31
CA ASN A 80 -15.48 40.90 52.63
C ASN A 80 -15.05 40.02 51.45
N LYS A 81 -15.41 38.73 51.46
CA LYS A 81 -15.05 37.77 50.42
C LYS A 81 -16.21 36.77 50.20
N PRO A 82 -16.56 36.44 48.96
CA PRO A 82 -17.54 35.38 48.69
C PRO A 82 -17.01 34.00 49.14
N PRO A 83 -17.90 33.00 49.32
CA PRO A 83 -17.51 31.61 49.61
C PRO A 83 -16.55 31.03 48.57
N GLU A 84 -15.87 29.92 48.89
CA GLU A 84 -14.83 29.30 48.04
C GLU A 84 -15.32 28.97 46.61
N ASN A 85 -16.59 28.58 46.46
CA ASN A 85 -17.22 28.27 45.17
C ASN A 85 -18.09 29.42 44.62
N GLY A 86 -18.05 30.60 45.24
CA GLY A 86 -18.96 31.70 44.95
C GLY A 86 -20.36 31.48 45.53
N VAL A 87 -21.27 32.41 45.25
CA VAL A 87 -22.65 32.38 45.76
C VAL A 87 -23.66 32.92 44.76
N ALA A 88 -24.80 32.25 44.65
CA ALA A 88 -25.98 32.72 43.94
C ALA A 88 -27.06 33.14 44.95
N ILE A 89 -27.58 34.36 44.81
CA ILE A 89 -28.60 34.94 45.68
C ILE A 89 -29.85 35.21 44.83
N PHE A 90 -30.99 34.68 45.26
CA PHE A 90 -32.27 34.84 44.61
C PHE A 90 -33.21 35.58 45.54
N ALA A 91 -33.81 36.71 45.12
CA ALA A 91 -34.74 37.46 45.96
C ALA A 91 -35.91 38.01 45.15
N GLY A 92 -37.12 37.98 45.70
CA GLY A 92 -38.29 38.52 45.02
C GLY A 92 -39.58 38.33 45.79
N SER A 93 -40.67 38.88 45.26
CA SER A 93 -42.01 38.75 45.84
C SER A 93 -42.66 37.44 45.39
N ILE A 94 -42.93 36.55 46.34
CA ILE A 94 -43.62 35.26 46.16
C ILE A 94 -44.83 35.28 47.09
N ASP A 95 -46.04 35.07 46.57
CA ASP A 95 -47.30 35.15 47.34
C ASP A 95 -47.42 36.42 48.21
N ASN A 96 -47.04 37.57 47.65
CA ASN A 96 -47.00 38.90 48.30
C ASN A 96 -46.04 39.02 49.49
N LYS A 97 -45.08 38.10 49.64
CA LYS A 97 -43.99 38.17 50.62
C LYS A 97 -42.65 38.22 49.91
N ILE A 98 -41.75 39.07 50.38
CA ILE A 98 -40.37 39.05 49.89
C ILE A 98 -39.68 37.84 50.50
N GLU A 99 -39.10 36.98 49.66
CA GLU A 99 -38.29 35.85 50.08
C GLU A 99 -36.89 35.95 49.48
N VAL A 100 -35.91 35.38 50.18
CA VAL A 100 -34.51 35.37 49.74
C VAL A 100 -33.95 33.98 49.93
N PHE A 101 -33.35 33.44 48.87
CA PHE A 101 -32.68 32.15 48.84
C PHE A 101 -31.22 32.35 48.50
N THR A 102 -30.36 31.52 49.09
CA THR A 102 -28.92 31.52 48.81
C THR A 102 -28.50 30.12 48.45
N VAL A 103 -27.76 29.99 47.35
CA VAL A 103 -27.27 28.73 46.82
C VAL A 103 -25.78 28.86 46.59
N VAL A 104 -25.00 28.01 47.25
CA VAL A 104 -23.56 27.85 47.04
C VAL A 104 -23.36 26.59 46.21
N PRO A 105 -22.63 26.62 45.08
CA PRO A 105 -22.37 25.40 44.29
C PRO A 105 -21.53 24.40 45.09
N PRO A 106 -21.82 23.09 44.98
CA PRO A 106 -21.14 22.06 45.77
C PRO A 106 -19.69 21.76 45.31
N GLU A 107 -19.37 21.98 44.03
CA GLU A 107 -18.06 21.59 43.47
C GLU A 107 -17.32 22.74 42.79
N ASP A 108 -17.74 23.09 41.57
CA ASP A 108 -17.04 24.04 40.73
C ASP A 108 -17.51 25.48 41.01
N PRO A 109 -16.60 26.47 40.98
CA PRO A 109 -16.96 27.84 41.28
C PRO A 109 -17.88 28.46 40.22
N ILE A 110 -18.68 29.44 40.62
CA ILE A 110 -19.48 30.25 39.68
C ILE A 110 -18.51 31.01 38.76
N PRO A 111 -18.56 30.80 37.43
CA PRO A 111 -17.57 31.37 36.49
C PRO A 111 -17.89 32.80 36.08
N ILE A 112 -19.13 33.28 36.24
CA ILE A 112 -19.56 34.60 35.76
C ILE A 112 -20.31 35.38 36.84
N GLN A 113 -20.04 36.69 36.90
CA GLN A 113 -20.85 37.63 37.67
C GLN A 113 -22.07 38.02 36.83
N THR A 114 -23.28 37.88 37.38
CA THR A 114 -24.51 38.19 36.64
C THR A 114 -25.57 38.75 37.59
N TYR A 115 -26.32 39.74 37.11
CA TYR A 115 -27.53 40.26 37.74
C TYR A 115 -28.65 40.17 36.72
N ARG A 116 -29.81 39.61 37.09
CA ARG A 116 -31.00 39.57 36.24
C ARG A 116 -32.25 39.72 37.09
N CYS A 117 -33.17 40.58 36.65
CA CYS A 117 -34.50 40.73 37.21
C CYS A 117 -35.52 40.28 36.15
N ASP A 118 -36.33 39.27 36.46
CA ASP A 118 -37.28 38.66 35.52
C ASP A 118 -38.53 38.16 36.27
N SER A 119 -39.47 37.57 35.54
CA SER A 119 -40.68 36.90 36.08
C SER A 119 -40.39 35.53 36.69
N THR A 120 -39.19 34.99 36.45
CA THR A 120 -38.70 33.69 36.91
C THR A 120 -37.26 33.83 37.38
N PHE A 121 -36.82 33.06 38.37
CA PHE A 121 -35.39 33.05 38.72
C PHE A 121 -34.54 32.48 37.56
N LEU A 122 -33.37 33.05 37.33
CA LEU A 122 -32.40 32.56 36.36
C LEU A 122 -31.64 31.38 36.98
N VAL A 123 -32.15 30.17 36.82
CA VAL A 123 -31.56 28.94 37.41
C VAL A 123 -30.56 28.25 36.48
N GLU A 124 -30.66 28.49 35.17
CA GLU A 124 -29.84 27.87 34.11
C GLU A 124 -28.32 27.82 34.40
N PRO A 125 -27.64 28.88 34.92
CA PRO A 125 -26.22 28.82 35.25
C PRO A 125 -25.86 27.82 36.36
N LEU A 126 -26.82 27.38 37.18
CA LEU A 126 -26.64 26.38 38.22
C LEU A 126 -27.00 24.96 37.77
N GLU A 127 -27.77 24.82 36.68
CA GLU A 127 -28.21 23.50 36.19
C GLU A 127 -27.05 22.66 35.66
N ARG A 128 -26.04 23.30 35.08
CA ARG A 128 -24.80 22.63 34.63
C ARG A 128 -24.03 21.89 35.73
N TYR A 129 -24.26 22.21 37.01
CA TYR A 129 -23.61 21.51 38.12
C TYR A 129 -24.34 20.23 38.50
N LEU A 130 -25.54 19.99 37.95
CA LEU A 130 -26.28 18.73 38.07
C LEU A 130 -25.83 17.69 37.05
N GLU A 131 -25.05 18.08 36.03
CA GLU A 131 -24.49 17.19 35.01
C GLU A 131 -23.26 16.46 35.58
N ALA A 132 -23.29 15.12 35.59
CA ALA A 132 -22.17 14.31 36.08
C ALA A 132 -20.91 14.55 35.22
N LYS A 133 -19.76 14.78 35.86
CA LYS A 133 -18.48 14.91 35.15
C LYS A 133 -17.71 13.60 35.16
N ASP A 134 -18.31 12.58 34.54
CA ASP A 134 -17.60 11.36 34.14
C ASP A 134 -16.45 11.72 33.18
N GLN A 135 -15.33 10.99 33.28
CA GLN A 135 -14.19 11.16 32.38
C GLN A 135 -14.34 10.27 31.17
N TYR A 136 -14.20 10.86 29.99
CA TYR A 136 -14.32 10.17 28.70
C TYR A 136 -13.03 10.31 27.90
N GLY A 137 -12.58 9.23 27.27
CA GLY A 137 -11.48 9.28 26.30
C GLY A 137 -12.00 9.74 24.94
N ILE A 138 -11.30 10.66 24.29
CA ILE A 138 -11.59 11.07 22.92
C ILE A 138 -10.35 10.82 22.08
N VAL A 139 -10.53 10.14 20.96
CA VAL A 139 -9.48 9.92 19.97
C VAL A 139 -10.00 10.39 18.63
N VAL A 140 -9.31 11.32 17.98
CA VAL A 140 -9.65 11.74 16.61
C VAL A 140 -8.49 11.37 15.71
N MET A 141 -8.76 10.64 14.64
CA MET A 141 -7.72 10.05 13.80
C MET A 141 -8.06 10.00 12.31
N ASP A 142 -7.01 10.07 11.50
CA ASP A 142 -7.03 9.69 10.09
C ASP A 142 -5.77 8.88 9.73
N ARG A 143 -5.37 8.86 8.45
CA ARG A 143 -4.14 8.16 8.00
C ARG A 143 -2.86 8.95 8.24
N ARG A 144 -2.97 10.25 8.54
CA ARG A 144 -1.88 11.22 8.59
C ARG A 144 -1.56 11.65 10.02
N GLU A 145 -2.53 11.71 10.90
CA GLU A 145 -2.34 12.13 12.28
C GLU A 145 -3.46 11.61 13.20
N ALA A 146 -3.18 11.64 14.50
CA ALA A 146 -4.14 11.30 15.54
C ALA A 146 -3.91 12.15 16.79
N THR A 147 -5.01 12.56 17.41
CA THR A 147 -5.02 13.32 18.66
C THR A 147 -5.82 12.56 19.71
N LEU A 148 -5.21 12.32 20.87
CA LEU A 148 -5.83 11.65 22.02
C LEU A 148 -6.03 12.68 23.14
N ALA A 149 -7.23 12.73 23.71
CA ALA A 149 -7.61 13.64 24.77
C ALA A 149 -8.46 12.94 25.84
N ILE A 150 -8.47 13.51 27.05
CA ILE A 150 -9.41 13.16 28.11
C ILE A 150 -10.40 14.32 28.27
N MET A 151 -11.68 14.01 28.24
CA MET A 151 -12.79 14.94 28.39
C MET A 151 -13.42 14.79 29.77
N LYS A 152 -13.70 15.93 30.41
CA LYS A 152 -14.47 16.02 31.66
C LYS A 152 -15.54 17.11 31.50
N GLY A 153 -16.80 16.68 31.32
CA GLY A 153 -17.87 17.58 30.88
C GLY A 153 -17.56 18.17 29.50
N LYS A 154 -17.67 19.50 29.32
CA LYS A 154 -17.34 20.18 28.04
C LYS A 154 -15.86 20.53 27.86
N GLN A 155 -15.02 20.25 28.86
CA GLN A 155 -13.59 20.56 28.79
C GLN A 155 -12.81 19.32 28.35
N SER A 156 -11.97 19.47 27.34
CA SER A 156 -11.05 18.43 26.86
C SER A 156 -9.60 18.83 27.12
N ASN A 157 -8.82 17.91 27.66
CA ASN A 157 -7.37 18.06 27.81
C ASN A 157 -6.66 17.12 26.82
N ILE A 158 -5.85 17.68 25.92
CA ILE A 158 -5.11 16.90 24.93
C ILE A 158 -3.91 16.24 25.62
N ILE A 159 -3.85 14.91 25.56
CA ILE A 159 -2.79 14.14 26.19
C ILE A 159 -1.65 13.87 25.20
N LYS A 160 -1.98 13.53 23.95
CA LYS A 160 -0.98 13.14 22.95
C LYS A 160 -1.42 13.51 21.53
N LYS A 161 -0.49 14.08 20.75
CA LYS A 161 -0.62 14.27 19.30
C LYS A 161 0.39 13.38 18.60
N MET A 162 -0.04 12.73 17.54
CA MET A 162 0.75 11.76 16.78
C MET A 162 0.66 12.11 15.30
N HIS A 163 1.79 12.08 14.61
CA HIS A 163 1.85 12.31 13.16
C HIS A 163 2.41 11.07 12.48
N SER A 164 1.77 10.70 11.39
CA SER A 164 2.16 9.61 10.52
C SER A 164 3.26 10.07 9.58
N THR A 165 4.16 9.16 9.23
CA THR A 165 5.15 9.36 8.16
C THR A 165 4.59 9.01 6.77
N VAL A 166 3.30 8.61 6.70
CA VAL A 166 2.61 8.23 5.47
C VAL A 166 2.51 9.43 4.51
N PRO A 167 3.12 9.36 3.31
CA PRO A 167 2.95 10.37 2.27
C PRO A 167 1.47 10.46 1.84
N GLY A 168 0.99 11.67 1.53
CA GLY A 168 -0.35 11.84 0.96
C GLY A 168 -0.50 11.06 -0.35
N LYS A 169 -1.71 10.55 -0.65
CA LYS A 169 -2.02 9.91 -1.94
C LYS A 169 -1.52 10.79 -3.09
N HIS A 170 -0.48 10.35 -3.79
CA HIS A 170 -0.07 10.99 -5.02
C HIS A 170 -1.13 10.71 -6.08
N HIS A 171 -1.74 11.77 -6.57
CA HIS A 171 -2.66 11.70 -7.70
C HIS A 171 -1.85 11.36 -8.96
N LYS A 172 -2.13 10.18 -9.54
CA LYS A 172 -1.81 9.76 -10.93
C LYS A 172 -0.37 9.29 -11.21
N GLY A 173 -0.30 8.22 -12.01
CA GLY A 173 0.92 7.57 -12.48
C GLY A 173 1.93 8.51 -13.13
N GLY A 174 3.15 8.45 -12.60
CA GLY A 174 4.29 9.27 -12.98
C GLY A 174 5.38 8.49 -13.73
N GLN A 175 5.60 7.24 -13.36
CA GLN A 175 6.83 6.53 -13.66
C GLN A 175 6.68 5.74 -14.95
N CYS A 176 7.23 6.23 -16.05
CA CYS A 176 7.08 5.55 -17.33
C CYS A 176 8.38 5.60 -18.14
N LEU A 177 8.55 4.64 -19.03
CA LEU A 177 9.69 4.51 -19.94
C LEU A 177 9.23 4.69 -21.37
N HIS A 178 10.10 5.20 -22.24
CA HIS A 178 9.75 5.42 -23.64
C HIS A 178 9.33 4.11 -24.32
N GLU A 179 8.38 4.17 -25.27
CA GLU A 179 7.76 3.00 -25.92
C GLU A 179 8.73 2.03 -26.61
N ASP A 180 9.89 2.52 -27.04
CA ASP A 180 10.95 1.74 -27.70
C ASP A 180 11.92 1.05 -26.72
N THR A 181 11.71 1.23 -25.42
CA THR A 181 12.49 0.54 -24.39
C THR A 181 12.29 -0.96 -24.49
N LEU A 182 13.38 -1.73 -24.57
CA LEU A 182 13.32 -3.17 -24.75
C LEU A 182 13.18 -3.90 -23.41
N ILE A 183 12.23 -4.83 -23.39
CA ILE A 183 11.97 -5.77 -22.30
C ILE A 183 12.25 -7.18 -22.80
N GLN A 184 12.80 -8.02 -21.92
CA GLN A 184 12.91 -9.45 -22.17
C GLN A 184 11.83 -10.23 -21.40
N ARG A 185 11.12 -11.10 -22.13
CA ARG A 185 10.15 -12.04 -21.57
C ARG A 185 10.83 -13.32 -21.08
N GLN A 186 10.13 -14.07 -20.23
CA GLN A 186 10.60 -15.37 -19.71
C GLN A 186 10.90 -16.39 -20.83
N ASP A 187 10.16 -16.33 -21.94
CA ASP A 187 10.35 -17.20 -23.11
C ASP A 187 11.55 -16.78 -23.99
N GLY A 188 12.28 -15.73 -23.60
CA GLY A 188 13.47 -15.24 -24.27
C GLY A 188 13.21 -14.16 -25.30
N VAL A 189 11.96 -13.87 -25.67
CA VAL A 189 11.63 -12.83 -26.66
C VAL A 189 11.95 -11.44 -26.10
N ILE A 190 12.57 -10.62 -26.94
CA ILE A 190 12.98 -9.25 -26.64
C ILE A 190 12.19 -8.30 -27.54
N LEU A 191 11.34 -7.49 -26.94
CA LEU A 191 10.44 -6.57 -27.66
C LEU A 191 10.36 -5.18 -27.00
N PRO A 192 10.02 -4.14 -27.79
CA PRO A 192 9.66 -2.82 -27.27
C PRO A 192 8.49 -2.85 -26.29
N LEU A 193 8.50 -1.97 -25.31
CA LEU A 193 7.50 -1.91 -24.23
C LEU A 193 6.06 -1.75 -24.75
N LYS A 194 5.86 -1.01 -25.85
CA LYS A 194 4.55 -0.87 -26.53
C LYS A 194 3.92 -2.17 -27.04
N HIS A 195 4.70 -3.25 -27.12
CA HIS A 195 4.22 -4.56 -27.58
C HIS A 195 4.02 -5.55 -26.42
N VAL A 196 4.34 -5.16 -25.18
CA VAL A 196 4.08 -5.96 -23.98
C VAL A 196 2.59 -5.91 -23.64
N LYS A 197 2.03 -7.05 -23.25
CA LYS A 197 0.62 -7.19 -22.89
C LYS A 197 0.44 -7.65 -21.45
N ALA A 198 -0.70 -7.28 -20.85
CA ALA A 198 -1.13 -7.88 -19.59
C ALA A 198 -1.18 -9.41 -19.74
N GLY A 199 -0.57 -10.11 -18.80
CA GLY A 199 -0.38 -11.55 -18.83
C GLY A 199 1.00 -12.02 -19.30
N ASP A 200 1.79 -11.17 -19.97
CA ASP A 200 3.17 -11.51 -20.30
C ASP A 200 4.02 -11.66 -19.04
N VAL A 201 4.93 -12.65 -19.05
CA VAL A 201 5.89 -12.84 -17.97
C VAL A 201 7.21 -12.18 -18.35
N VAL A 202 7.64 -11.19 -17.56
CA VAL A 202 8.83 -10.37 -17.81
C VAL A 202 9.94 -10.68 -16.81
N VAL A 203 11.19 -10.47 -17.21
CA VAL A 203 12.33 -10.60 -16.30
C VAL A 203 12.27 -9.48 -15.25
N SER A 204 12.36 -9.87 -13.98
CA SER A 204 12.35 -8.95 -12.84
C SER A 204 13.49 -9.24 -11.87
N SER A 205 13.66 -8.38 -10.87
CA SER A 205 14.74 -8.47 -9.91
C SER A 205 14.21 -8.67 -8.49
N ASP A 206 14.71 -9.70 -7.82
CA ASP A 206 14.67 -9.79 -6.36
C ASP A 206 15.90 -9.04 -5.82
N ASN A 207 15.68 -7.76 -5.51
CA ASN A 207 16.72 -6.88 -5.00
C ASN A 207 17.20 -7.27 -3.59
N VAL A 208 16.44 -8.09 -2.84
CA VAL A 208 16.84 -8.55 -1.50
C VAL A 208 17.85 -9.70 -1.62
N ASN A 209 17.59 -10.63 -2.54
CA ASN A 209 18.45 -11.80 -2.74
C ASN A 209 19.49 -11.61 -3.86
N PHE A 210 19.52 -10.46 -4.54
CA PHE A 210 20.42 -10.15 -5.65
C PHE A 210 20.29 -11.13 -6.82
N LYS A 211 19.07 -11.61 -7.06
CA LYS A 211 18.72 -12.61 -8.06
C LYS A 211 17.69 -12.07 -9.03
N LEU A 212 17.69 -12.63 -10.24
CA LEU A 212 16.62 -12.39 -11.19
C LEU A 212 15.51 -13.42 -10.99
N GLY A 213 14.29 -12.92 -11.20
CA GLY A 213 13.10 -13.73 -11.32
C GLY A 213 12.40 -13.46 -12.64
N CYS A 214 11.24 -14.08 -12.79
CA CYS A 214 10.29 -13.78 -13.86
C CYS A 214 8.94 -13.61 -13.21
N GLN A 215 8.26 -12.51 -13.52
CA GLN A 215 6.98 -12.17 -12.90
C GLN A 215 5.97 -11.77 -13.95
N LYS A 216 4.71 -12.11 -13.70
CA LYS A 216 3.60 -11.78 -14.58
C LYS A 216 3.34 -10.28 -14.51
N CYS A 217 3.26 -9.65 -15.67
CA CYS A 217 2.76 -8.30 -15.81
C CYS A 217 1.23 -8.34 -15.70
N GLU A 218 0.65 -7.65 -14.72
CA GLU A 218 -0.80 -7.63 -14.51
C GLU A 218 -1.49 -6.55 -15.35
N GLN A 219 -0.86 -5.39 -15.44
CA GLN A 219 -1.40 -4.21 -16.10
C GLN A 219 -0.30 -3.49 -16.87
N VAL A 220 -0.67 -2.89 -18.00
CA VAL A 220 0.20 -2.11 -18.85
C VAL A 220 -0.45 -0.74 -19.04
N PHE A 221 0.29 0.33 -18.76
CA PHE A 221 -0.20 1.70 -18.85
C PHE A 221 0.59 2.49 -19.88
N SER A 222 -0.02 3.53 -20.45
CA SER A 222 0.68 4.47 -21.32
C SER A 222 0.19 5.90 -21.13
N LYS A 223 1.08 6.88 -21.27
CA LYS A 223 0.80 8.31 -21.24
C LYS A 223 1.74 9.08 -22.19
N THR A 224 1.43 10.33 -22.45
CA THR A 224 2.39 11.31 -22.99
C THR A 224 3.10 12.03 -21.85
N SER A 225 4.24 12.65 -22.13
CA SER A 225 5.01 13.42 -21.15
C SER A 225 5.53 14.71 -21.80
N ASP A 226 5.46 15.82 -21.08
CA ASP A 226 5.98 17.11 -21.55
C ASP A 226 7.49 17.26 -21.29
N GLU A 227 8.04 16.43 -20.40
CA GLU A 227 9.46 16.34 -20.09
C GLU A 227 9.88 14.87 -19.98
N ALA A 228 11.10 14.56 -20.44
CA ALA A 228 11.74 13.28 -20.21
C ALA A 228 13.25 13.41 -20.07
N TYR A 229 13.88 12.35 -19.57
CA TYR A 229 15.33 12.23 -19.43
C TYR A 229 15.87 11.07 -20.24
N ILE A 230 16.97 11.31 -20.95
CA ILE A 230 17.85 10.24 -21.41
C ILE A 230 18.99 10.08 -20.41
N ILE A 231 19.05 8.93 -19.75
CA ILE A 231 20.13 8.57 -18.84
C ILE A 231 21.09 7.63 -19.59
N ARG A 232 22.39 7.98 -19.57
CA ARG A 232 23.45 7.15 -20.16
C ARG A 232 24.48 6.76 -19.13
N THR A 233 25.01 5.55 -19.24
CA THR A 233 25.99 5.00 -18.29
C THR A 233 27.40 4.97 -18.87
N THR A 234 28.42 4.93 -18.00
CA THR A 234 29.83 5.02 -18.39
C THR A 234 30.34 3.70 -18.98
N SER A 235 30.16 2.59 -18.25
CA SER A 235 30.57 1.25 -18.69
C SER A 235 29.76 0.17 -17.96
N PRO A 236 28.98 -0.68 -18.66
CA PRO A 236 28.74 -0.63 -20.10
C PRO A 236 28.00 0.66 -20.47
N GLN A 237 28.11 1.08 -21.73
CA GLN A 237 27.33 2.20 -22.25
C GLN A 237 25.91 1.70 -22.56
N LEU A 238 24.98 2.05 -21.68
CA LEU A 238 23.55 1.80 -21.76
C LEU A 238 22.84 3.14 -21.91
N GLU A 239 21.62 3.09 -22.41
CA GLU A 239 20.75 4.25 -22.59
C GLU A 239 19.32 3.87 -22.23
N ILE A 240 18.68 4.71 -21.44
CA ILE A 240 17.25 4.59 -21.12
C ILE A 240 16.59 5.96 -21.21
N ASN A 241 15.42 6.01 -21.83
CA ASN A 241 14.59 7.19 -21.95
C ASN A 241 13.38 7.04 -21.01
N THR A 242 13.22 7.98 -20.09
CA THR A 242 12.37 7.86 -18.91
C THR A 242 11.71 9.17 -18.53
N THR A 243 10.55 9.12 -17.87
CA THR A 243 9.96 10.31 -17.25
C THR A 243 10.71 10.72 -15.97
N PRO A 244 10.64 11.99 -15.53
CA PRO A 244 11.32 12.48 -14.33
C PRO A 244 10.98 11.72 -13.05
N GLU A 245 9.74 11.25 -12.91
CA GLU A 245 9.25 10.62 -11.70
C GLU A 245 9.68 9.15 -11.58
N HIS A 246 10.22 8.56 -12.66
CA HIS A 246 10.52 7.13 -12.70
C HIS A 246 11.67 6.76 -11.77
N TYR A 247 11.52 5.67 -11.02
CA TYR A 247 12.53 5.27 -10.04
C TYR A 247 13.52 4.26 -10.61
N PHE A 248 14.79 4.50 -10.30
CA PHE A 248 15.89 3.57 -10.50
C PHE A 248 16.38 3.07 -9.14
N PHE A 249 16.93 1.87 -9.13
CA PHE A 249 17.58 1.35 -7.94
C PHE A 249 19.03 1.82 -7.87
N THR A 250 19.37 2.57 -6.83
CA THR A 250 20.72 3.06 -6.51
C THR A 250 21.28 2.39 -5.26
N LEU A 251 22.56 2.62 -4.97
CA LEU A 251 23.20 2.10 -3.77
C LEU A 251 23.33 3.16 -2.69
N GLY A 252 22.74 2.87 -1.53
CA GLY A 252 22.98 3.61 -0.30
C GLY A 252 24.04 2.93 0.58
N ASN A 253 24.33 3.58 1.71
CA ASN A 253 25.26 3.07 2.71
C ASN A 253 24.80 1.76 3.37
N THR A 254 23.51 1.47 3.33
CA THR A 254 22.87 0.31 4.00
C THR A 254 22.26 -0.72 3.04
N GLY A 255 22.39 -0.53 1.72
CA GLY A 255 21.79 -1.44 0.73
C GLY A 255 21.25 -0.72 -0.51
N ILE A 256 20.42 -1.42 -1.28
CA ILE A 256 19.75 -0.91 -2.49
C ILE A 256 18.60 0.01 -2.08
N ARG A 257 18.47 1.16 -2.75
CA ARG A 257 17.43 2.17 -2.50
C ARG A 257 16.83 2.62 -3.82
N ALA A 258 15.61 3.15 -3.81
CA ALA A 258 15.00 3.74 -4.99
C ALA A 258 15.33 5.24 -5.05
N LYS A 259 15.70 5.75 -6.22
CA LYS A 259 15.95 7.18 -6.49
C LYS A 259 15.22 7.58 -7.78
N GLN A 260 14.54 8.73 -7.79
CA GLN A 260 13.84 9.22 -8.98
C GLN A 260 14.82 9.65 -10.05
N ALA A 261 14.41 9.58 -11.31
CA ALA A 261 15.20 10.03 -12.46
C ALA A 261 15.53 11.53 -12.37
N ALA A 262 14.62 12.34 -11.83
CA ALA A 262 14.84 13.76 -11.52
C ALA A 262 16.04 13.98 -10.58
N ASP A 263 16.21 13.13 -9.58
CA ASP A 263 17.29 13.24 -8.60
C ASP A 263 18.59 12.56 -9.04
N ILE A 264 18.57 11.77 -10.12
CA ILE A 264 19.77 11.08 -10.60
C ILE A 264 20.76 12.08 -11.17
N GLU A 265 22.02 11.97 -10.74
CA GLU A 265 23.13 12.82 -11.14
C GLU A 265 24.27 11.99 -11.74
N LYS A 266 25.19 12.69 -12.43
CA LYS A 266 26.41 12.07 -12.94
C LYS A 266 27.23 11.51 -11.78
N GLY A 267 27.69 10.27 -11.93
CA GLY A 267 28.45 9.55 -10.90
C GLY A 267 27.58 8.67 -9.99
N ASP A 268 26.26 8.81 -10.03
CA ASP A 268 25.37 7.90 -9.32
C ASP A 268 25.53 6.47 -9.84
N MET A 269 25.43 5.50 -8.93
CA MET A 269 25.46 4.08 -9.25
C MET A 269 24.03 3.55 -9.32
N ILE A 270 23.60 3.07 -10.48
CA ILE A 270 22.30 2.42 -10.70
C ILE A 270 22.46 0.92 -10.97
N LEU A 271 21.41 0.13 -10.72
CA LEU A 271 21.45 -1.31 -10.92
C LEU A 271 21.25 -1.73 -12.37
N SER A 272 21.99 -2.75 -12.77
CA SER A 272 21.98 -3.40 -14.08
C SER A 272 22.13 -4.90 -13.91
N VAL A 273 22.01 -5.65 -15.00
CA VAL A 273 22.03 -7.11 -15.00
C VAL A 273 23.33 -7.67 -15.57
N ARG A 274 23.84 -8.72 -14.93
CA ARG A 274 25.06 -9.43 -15.30
C ARG A 274 24.78 -10.61 -16.24
N LYS A 275 23.70 -11.35 -15.98
CA LYS A 275 23.30 -12.52 -16.77
C LYS A 275 21.80 -12.79 -16.67
N ILE A 276 21.16 -13.10 -17.79
CA ILE A 276 19.73 -13.48 -17.84
C ILE A 276 19.60 -14.96 -18.18
N TYR A 277 18.73 -15.67 -17.47
CA TYR A 277 18.42 -17.06 -17.75
C TYR A 277 17.10 -17.17 -18.49
N VAL A 278 17.11 -17.97 -19.56
CA VAL A 278 15.92 -18.29 -20.34
C VAL A 278 15.81 -19.81 -20.32
N ASN A 279 14.70 -20.32 -19.81
CA ASN A 279 14.42 -21.75 -19.75
C ASN A 279 13.40 -22.10 -20.82
N THR A 280 13.90 -22.38 -22.02
CA THR A 280 13.10 -22.78 -23.17
C THR A 280 13.54 -24.16 -23.66
N GLY A 281 12.60 -24.92 -24.20
CA GLY A 281 12.90 -26.22 -24.82
C GLY A 281 13.24 -26.09 -26.31
N PRO A 282 13.34 -27.23 -27.02
CA PRO A 282 13.50 -27.26 -28.47
C PRO A 282 12.38 -26.48 -29.18
N VAL A 283 12.76 -25.59 -30.10
CA VAL A 283 11.82 -24.81 -30.90
C VAL A 283 11.51 -25.56 -32.20
N SER A 284 10.25 -25.90 -32.41
CA SER A 284 9.79 -26.61 -33.63
C SER A 284 9.71 -25.69 -34.84
N LEU A 285 10.02 -26.23 -36.00
CA LEU A 285 9.96 -25.57 -37.30
C LEU A 285 8.75 -26.09 -38.09
N GLN A 286 8.07 -25.15 -38.75
CA GLN A 286 7.00 -25.48 -39.68
C GLN A 286 7.62 -26.16 -40.90
N GLN A 287 7.05 -27.31 -41.26
CA GLN A 287 7.46 -28.05 -42.46
C GLN A 287 6.69 -27.54 -43.67
N LEU A 288 7.35 -27.53 -44.83
CA LEU A 288 6.66 -27.21 -46.07
C LEU A 288 5.64 -28.31 -46.39
N PRO A 289 4.52 -27.95 -47.05
CA PRO A 289 3.63 -28.95 -47.63
C PRO A 289 4.43 -29.86 -48.56
N LEU A 290 4.24 -31.18 -48.44
CA LEU A 290 4.90 -32.14 -49.31
C LEU A 290 4.38 -31.95 -50.74
N VAL A 291 5.27 -31.55 -51.65
CA VAL A 291 4.93 -31.50 -53.09
C VAL A 291 5.33 -32.84 -53.71
N TYR A 292 4.32 -33.66 -53.98
CA TYR A 292 4.49 -34.93 -54.65
C TYR A 292 4.66 -34.71 -56.15
N ARG A 293 5.74 -35.27 -56.72
CA ARG A 293 5.88 -35.29 -58.17
C ARG A 293 5.25 -36.57 -58.68
N ILE A 294 4.09 -36.44 -59.34
CA ILE A 294 3.46 -37.57 -60.01
C ILE A 294 4.27 -37.88 -61.27
N THR A 295 4.72 -39.13 -61.37
CA THR A 295 5.45 -39.64 -62.54
C THR A 295 4.61 -39.51 -63.82
N ASN A 296 5.25 -39.55 -65.00
CA ASN A 296 4.50 -39.56 -66.27
C ASN A 296 3.47 -40.69 -66.31
N SER A 297 3.86 -41.89 -65.87
CA SER A 297 2.97 -43.06 -65.76
C SER A 297 1.80 -42.81 -64.78
N GLY A 298 2.06 -42.14 -63.65
CA GLY A 298 1.01 -41.73 -62.72
C GLY A 298 0.00 -40.76 -63.32
N ARG A 299 0.48 -39.77 -64.10
CA ARG A 299 -0.40 -38.83 -64.81
C ARG A 299 -1.23 -39.54 -65.86
N GLU A 300 -0.62 -40.42 -66.64
CA GLU A 300 -1.33 -41.26 -67.61
C GLU A 300 -2.40 -42.11 -66.93
N GLN A 301 -2.12 -42.68 -65.76
CA GLN A 301 -3.09 -43.45 -64.98
C GLN A 301 -4.27 -42.59 -64.52
N LEU A 302 -4.02 -41.36 -64.04
CA LEU A 302 -5.06 -40.41 -63.67
C LEU A 302 -5.91 -39.99 -64.88
N ILE A 303 -5.28 -39.71 -66.02
CA ILE A 303 -5.95 -39.35 -67.28
C ILE A 303 -6.81 -40.52 -67.77
N SER A 304 -6.26 -41.74 -67.76
CA SER A 304 -6.94 -42.97 -68.17
C SER A 304 -8.15 -43.23 -67.27
N LYS A 305 -7.99 -43.11 -65.95
CA LYS A 305 -9.07 -43.29 -64.99
C LYS A 305 -10.17 -42.24 -65.17
N ARG A 306 -9.82 -40.96 -65.32
CA ARG A 306 -10.80 -39.89 -65.63
C ARG A 306 -11.60 -40.20 -66.91
N LYS A 307 -10.91 -40.63 -67.98
CA LYS A 307 -11.56 -41.01 -69.25
C LYS A 307 -12.45 -42.24 -69.09
N SER A 308 -12.05 -43.25 -68.32
CA SER A 308 -12.87 -44.44 -68.04
C SER A 308 -14.17 -44.11 -67.31
N LEU A 309 -14.14 -43.07 -66.46
CA LEU A 309 -15.30 -42.51 -65.77
C LEU A 309 -16.15 -41.58 -66.66
N LYS A 310 -15.80 -41.42 -67.94
CA LYS A 310 -16.44 -40.51 -68.92
C LYS A 310 -16.51 -39.06 -68.44
N MET A 311 -15.53 -38.62 -67.66
CA MET A 311 -15.54 -37.32 -66.99
C MET A 311 -14.68 -36.30 -67.75
N LEU A 312 -15.24 -35.11 -68.02
CA LEU A 312 -14.49 -34.04 -68.68
C LEU A 312 -13.48 -33.41 -67.69
N GLN A 313 -12.42 -32.78 -68.21
CA GLN A 313 -11.45 -32.06 -67.37
C GLN A 313 -12.12 -30.97 -66.54
N ARG A 314 -13.13 -30.28 -67.10
CA ARG A 314 -13.88 -29.23 -66.41
C ARG A 314 -14.57 -29.80 -65.16
N ASP A 315 -15.30 -30.91 -65.31
CA ASP A 315 -16.06 -31.53 -64.23
C ASP A 315 -15.15 -32.05 -63.11
N ALA A 316 -14.00 -32.65 -63.49
CA ALA A 316 -13.01 -33.12 -62.54
C ALA A 316 -12.33 -31.95 -61.78
N ALA A 317 -12.01 -30.86 -62.48
CA ALA A 317 -11.41 -29.68 -61.88
C ALA A 317 -12.39 -28.97 -60.91
N GLU A 318 -13.66 -28.85 -61.30
CA GLU A 318 -14.72 -28.26 -60.46
C GLU A 318 -14.93 -29.06 -59.17
N LYS A 319 -15.05 -30.40 -59.28
CA LYS A 319 -15.16 -31.28 -58.10
C LYS A 319 -13.91 -31.26 -57.21
N ALA A 320 -12.72 -31.05 -57.79
CA ALA A 320 -11.48 -30.92 -57.04
C ALA A 320 -11.25 -29.50 -56.47
N GLY A 321 -12.13 -28.54 -56.79
CA GLY A 321 -12.01 -27.14 -56.33
C GLY A 321 -10.82 -26.39 -56.93
N ILE A 322 -10.48 -26.66 -58.19
CA ILE A 322 -9.39 -26.00 -58.93
C ILE A 322 -9.85 -25.52 -60.32
N ALA A 323 -9.12 -24.58 -60.91
CA ALA A 323 -9.38 -24.16 -62.29
C ALA A 323 -9.05 -25.28 -63.30
N GLN A 324 -9.84 -25.40 -64.37
CA GLN A 324 -9.59 -26.37 -65.45
C GLN A 324 -8.18 -26.23 -66.03
N ALA A 325 -7.69 -25.01 -66.21
CA ALA A 325 -6.34 -24.75 -66.71
C ALA A 325 -5.25 -25.35 -65.80
N THR A 326 -5.46 -25.37 -64.48
CA THR A 326 -4.54 -25.98 -63.51
C THR A 326 -4.50 -27.49 -63.69
N LEU A 327 -5.66 -28.16 -63.79
CA LEU A 327 -5.72 -29.60 -64.05
C LEU A 327 -5.12 -29.96 -65.42
N SER A 328 -5.40 -29.15 -66.45
CA SER A 328 -4.84 -29.36 -67.78
C SER A 328 -3.32 -29.23 -67.79
N ASN A 329 -2.77 -28.18 -67.16
CA ASN A 329 -1.33 -27.99 -67.04
C ASN A 329 -0.65 -29.12 -66.27
N PHE A 330 -1.34 -29.68 -65.26
CA PHE A 330 -0.89 -30.87 -64.56
C PHE A 330 -0.88 -32.11 -65.45
N GLU A 331 -1.98 -32.40 -66.14
CA GLU A 331 -2.10 -33.59 -67.01
C GLU A 331 -1.06 -33.59 -68.14
N ILE A 332 -0.75 -32.43 -68.73
CA ILE A 332 0.29 -32.30 -69.77
C ILE A 332 1.72 -32.14 -69.19
N GLY A 333 1.85 -32.14 -67.87
CA GLY A 333 3.12 -32.09 -67.16
C GLY A 333 3.86 -30.76 -67.13
N LYS A 334 3.15 -29.64 -67.35
CA LYS A 334 3.67 -28.27 -67.21
C LYS A 334 3.67 -27.76 -65.77
N ALA A 335 2.89 -28.36 -64.87
CA ALA A 335 2.82 -27.99 -63.46
C ALA A 335 2.58 -29.23 -62.58
N ASP A 336 2.97 -29.18 -61.31
CA ASP A 336 2.60 -30.18 -60.31
C ASP A 336 1.42 -29.65 -59.44
N LEU A 337 0.72 -30.55 -58.75
CA LEU A 337 -0.41 -30.21 -57.88
C LEU A 337 -0.02 -30.40 -56.41
N LEU A 338 -0.68 -29.63 -55.52
CA LEU A 338 -0.59 -29.86 -54.07
C LEU A 338 -1.11 -31.26 -53.72
N ASP A 339 -0.56 -31.84 -52.66
CA ASP A 339 -0.97 -33.13 -52.09
C ASP A 339 -2.48 -33.23 -51.85
N THR A 340 -3.06 -32.25 -51.16
CA THR A 340 -4.49 -32.14 -50.86
C THR A 340 -5.34 -32.07 -52.12
N THR A 341 -4.80 -31.52 -53.21
CA THR A 341 -5.50 -31.49 -54.51
C THR A 341 -5.42 -32.85 -55.19
N ILE A 342 -4.28 -33.52 -55.13
CA ILE A 342 -4.11 -34.89 -55.67
C ILE A 342 -5.01 -35.87 -54.90
N GLU A 343 -5.08 -35.77 -53.57
CA GLU A 343 -5.96 -36.60 -52.74
C GLU A 343 -7.43 -36.44 -53.11
N ARG A 344 -7.88 -35.20 -53.32
CA ARG A 344 -9.24 -34.91 -53.82
C ARG A 344 -9.47 -35.56 -55.18
N ILE A 345 -8.51 -35.44 -56.10
CA ILE A 345 -8.60 -36.06 -57.43
C ILE A 345 -8.66 -37.59 -57.34
N LEU A 346 -7.83 -38.22 -56.50
CA LEU A 346 -7.83 -39.67 -56.29
C LEU A 346 -9.16 -40.16 -55.71
N ALA A 347 -9.71 -39.43 -54.73
CA ALA A 347 -11.02 -39.73 -54.15
C ALA A 347 -12.14 -39.62 -55.20
N ILE A 348 -12.14 -38.57 -56.04
CA ILE A 348 -13.09 -38.41 -57.14
C ILE A 348 -12.96 -39.58 -58.15
N TYR A 349 -11.74 -40.07 -58.37
CA TYR A 349 -11.47 -41.14 -59.33
C TYR A 349 -11.63 -42.55 -58.75
N GLY A 350 -11.90 -42.67 -57.44
CA GLY A 350 -12.00 -43.95 -56.73
C GLY A 350 -10.68 -44.73 -56.74
N LEU A 351 -9.56 -44.04 -56.64
CA LEU A 351 -8.23 -44.64 -56.54
C LEU A 351 -7.76 -44.63 -55.09
N ASP A 352 -7.19 -45.75 -54.65
CA ASP A 352 -6.60 -45.85 -53.32
C ASP A 352 -5.35 -44.97 -53.22
N LYS A 353 -5.25 -44.21 -52.12
CA LYS A 353 -4.17 -43.25 -51.91
C LYS A 353 -2.83 -43.94 -51.71
N GLU A 354 -2.76 -44.95 -50.85
CA GLU A 354 -1.49 -45.60 -50.50
C GLU A 354 -0.94 -46.40 -51.69
N ASP A 355 -1.80 -47.10 -52.42
CA ASP A 355 -1.43 -47.82 -53.63
C ASP A 355 -0.97 -46.85 -54.75
N PHE A 356 -1.67 -45.74 -54.96
CA PHE A 356 -1.27 -44.78 -55.98
C PHE A 356 0.06 -44.11 -55.63
N PHE A 357 0.23 -43.68 -54.38
CA PHE A 357 1.43 -42.97 -53.94
C PHE A 357 2.65 -43.90 -53.95
N SER A 358 2.52 -45.16 -53.52
CA SER A 358 3.63 -46.11 -53.52
C SER A 358 4.15 -46.45 -54.92
N ARG A 359 3.28 -46.40 -55.95
CA ARG A 359 3.63 -46.78 -57.33
C ARG A 359 4.03 -45.60 -58.20
N TYR A 360 3.38 -44.45 -58.04
CA TYR A 360 3.37 -43.40 -59.06
C TYR A 360 3.88 -42.05 -58.60
N VAL A 361 4.26 -41.93 -57.33
CA VAL A 361 4.76 -40.70 -56.75
C VAL A 361 6.25 -40.84 -56.43
N THR A 362 7.05 -39.90 -56.91
CA THR A 362 8.38 -39.69 -56.36
C THR A 362 8.31 -38.59 -55.31
N LYS A 363 8.76 -38.92 -54.09
CA LYS A 363 8.95 -37.92 -53.03
C LYS A 363 10.08 -36.99 -53.47
N TYR A 364 9.76 -35.76 -53.84
CA TYR A 364 10.75 -34.74 -54.13
C TYR A 364 11.02 -33.96 -52.85
N GLU A 365 12.07 -34.32 -52.13
CA GLU A 365 12.62 -33.47 -51.07
C GLU A 365 13.93 -32.88 -51.61
N PRO A 366 13.90 -31.68 -52.23
CA PRO A 366 15.11 -31.10 -52.80
C PRO A 366 16.11 -30.68 -51.71
N PHE A 367 15.68 -30.60 -50.44
CA PHE A 367 16.54 -30.33 -49.30
C PHE A 367 16.01 -31.04 -48.04
N ILE A 368 16.91 -31.28 -47.09
CA ILE A 368 16.60 -31.85 -45.77
C ILE A 368 16.01 -30.73 -44.91
N ALA A 369 14.69 -30.76 -44.72
CA ALA A 369 13.99 -29.84 -43.84
C ALA A 369 14.23 -30.23 -42.38
N GLN A 370 14.64 -29.25 -41.57
CA GLN A 370 14.89 -29.46 -40.14
C GLN A 370 13.57 -29.38 -39.37
N GLU A 371 13.33 -30.33 -38.47
CA GLU A 371 12.12 -30.33 -37.62
C GLU A 371 12.21 -29.34 -36.46
N THR A 372 13.43 -29.09 -35.96
CA THR A 372 13.69 -28.18 -34.83
C THR A 372 14.86 -27.26 -35.13
N LEU A 373 14.96 -26.15 -34.38
CA LEU A 373 16.10 -25.26 -34.50
C LEU A 373 17.40 -25.95 -34.08
N THR A 374 18.38 -25.96 -34.99
CA THR A 374 19.74 -26.43 -34.74
C THR A 374 20.72 -25.26 -34.75
N SER A 375 21.84 -25.39 -34.02
CA SER A 375 22.90 -24.37 -33.99
C SER A 375 23.41 -24.02 -35.40
N ASP A 376 23.49 -25.01 -36.28
CA ASP A 376 24.00 -24.85 -37.64
C ASP A 376 23.01 -24.08 -38.52
N LEU A 377 21.71 -24.40 -38.44
CA LEU A 377 20.67 -23.67 -39.17
C LEU A 377 20.62 -22.21 -38.75
N VAL A 378 20.61 -21.92 -37.44
CA VAL A 378 20.53 -20.53 -36.99
C VAL A 378 21.81 -19.74 -37.26
N GLN A 379 22.97 -20.40 -37.33
CA GLN A 379 24.21 -19.77 -37.79
C GLN A 379 24.10 -19.35 -39.26
N LEU A 380 23.52 -20.20 -40.11
CA LEU A 380 23.22 -19.86 -41.51
C LEU A 380 22.21 -18.69 -41.62
N VAL A 381 21.18 -18.66 -40.77
CA VAL A 381 20.25 -17.51 -40.71
C VAL A 381 20.99 -16.23 -40.29
N GLY A 382 21.93 -16.32 -39.35
CA GLY A 382 22.81 -15.20 -38.98
C GLY A 382 23.60 -14.65 -40.17
N TYR A 383 24.19 -15.53 -40.98
CA TYR A 383 24.87 -15.14 -42.22
C TYR A 383 23.92 -14.48 -43.23
N MET A 384 22.70 -15.01 -43.38
CA MET A 384 21.70 -14.44 -44.29
C MET A 384 21.23 -13.04 -43.89
N LEU A 385 21.17 -12.75 -42.59
CA LEU A 385 20.78 -11.42 -42.09
C LEU A 385 21.84 -10.34 -42.37
N VAL A 386 23.10 -10.74 -42.44
CA VAL A 386 24.24 -9.83 -42.60
C VAL A 386 24.66 -9.73 -44.06
N ASP A 387 24.96 -10.87 -44.67
CA ASP A 387 25.57 -10.98 -45.99
C ASP A 387 24.59 -11.48 -47.06
N GLY A 388 23.33 -11.70 -46.69
CA GLY A 388 22.35 -12.39 -47.53
C GLY A 388 21.50 -11.49 -48.41
N ASN A 389 21.18 -12.00 -49.59
CA ASN A 389 20.17 -11.47 -50.49
C ASN A 389 19.25 -12.61 -50.92
N LEU A 390 17.97 -12.55 -50.50
CA LEU A 390 16.93 -13.48 -50.89
C LEU A 390 16.34 -13.03 -52.23
N GLU A 391 16.68 -13.72 -53.32
CA GLU A 391 16.05 -13.55 -54.63
C GLU A 391 14.82 -14.48 -54.76
N ARG A 392 14.04 -14.31 -55.84
CA ARG A 392 12.82 -15.10 -56.07
C ARG A 392 13.05 -16.62 -56.03
N ASN A 393 14.11 -17.12 -56.68
CA ASN A 393 14.37 -18.57 -56.83
C ASN A 393 15.75 -19.01 -56.29
N ARG A 394 16.45 -18.16 -55.54
CA ARG A 394 17.79 -18.47 -55.01
C ARG A 394 18.15 -17.57 -53.84
N ILE A 395 19.12 -18.02 -53.05
CA ILE A 395 19.73 -17.23 -51.98
C ILE A 395 21.18 -16.95 -52.36
N ARG A 396 21.64 -15.70 -52.19
CA ARG A 396 23.05 -15.33 -52.37
C ARG A 396 23.62 -14.79 -51.07
N LEU A 397 24.83 -15.23 -50.73
CA LEU A 397 25.64 -14.70 -49.63
C LEU A 397 26.93 -14.10 -50.20
N TYR A 398 27.34 -12.95 -49.69
CA TYR A 398 28.53 -12.22 -50.14
C TYR A 398 29.56 -12.14 -49.02
N GLU A 399 30.78 -12.66 -49.23
CA GLU A 399 31.81 -12.68 -48.17
C GLU A 399 33.21 -12.42 -48.74
N GLY A 400 33.99 -11.55 -48.09
CA GLY A 400 35.36 -11.20 -48.49
C GLY A 400 36.40 -12.27 -48.15
N ASP A 401 36.23 -12.99 -47.03
CA ASP A 401 37.13 -14.03 -46.55
C ASP A 401 36.78 -15.41 -47.15
N LYS A 402 37.71 -15.97 -47.94
CA LYS A 402 37.56 -17.29 -48.56
C LYS A 402 37.26 -18.40 -47.55
N GLN A 403 37.83 -18.34 -46.35
CA GLN A 403 37.64 -19.36 -45.32
C GLN A 403 36.20 -19.31 -44.79
N VAL A 404 35.67 -18.12 -44.58
CA VAL A 404 34.29 -17.90 -44.09
C VAL A 404 33.29 -18.28 -45.19
N ALA A 405 33.53 -17.88 -46.44
CA ALA A 405 32.72 -18.30 -47.60
C ALA A 405 32.71 -19.83 -47.80
N GLY A 406 33.87 -20.49 -47.60
CA GLY A 406 33.97 -21.95 -47.62
C GLY A 406 33.17 -22.60 -46.48
N HIS A 407 33.19 -22.00 -45.30
CA HIS A 407 32.38 -22.44 -44.16
C HIS A 407 30.87 -22.32 -44.45
N TYR A 408 30.43 -21.26 -45.14
CA TYR A 408 29.03 -21.12 -45.58
C TYR A 408 28.62 -22.32 -46.44
N CYS A 409 29.47 -22.74 -47.38
CA CYS A 409 29.20 -23.88 -48.23
C CYS A 409 29.03 -25.18 -47.44
N THR A 410 29.98 -25.48 -46.53
CA THR A 410 29.92 -26.65 -45.67
C THR A 410 28.67 -26.66 -44.81
N LEU A 411 28.28 -25.50 -44.26
CA LEU A 411 27.13 -25.38 -43.37
C LEU A 411 25.80 -25.61 -44.12
N VAL A 412 25.67 -25.08 -45.34
CA VAL A 412 24.50 -25.32 -46.21
C VAL A 412 24.38 -26.79 -46.54
N GLU A 413 25.46 -27.42 -47.00
CA GLU A 413 25.46 -28.84 -47.37
C GLU A 413 25.15 -29.73 -46.16
N LYS A 414 25.75 -29.45 -45.00
CA LYS A 414 25.49 -30.18 -43.76
C LYS A 414 24.04 -30.04 -43.27
N THR A 415 23.49 -28.83 -43.32
CA THR A 415 22.17 -28.53 -42.72
C THR A 415 21.01 -28.92 -43.65
N THR A 416 21.23 -28.85 -44.96
CA THR A 416 20.14 -28.95 -45.95
C THR A 416 20.36 -30.05 -46.99
N GLY A 417 21.55 -30.64 -47.08
CA GLY A 417 21.92 -31.56 -48.17
C GLY A 417 22.11 -30.86 -49.54
N LEU A 418 21.84 -29.57 -49.65
CA LEU A 418 22.00 -28.81 -50.89
C LEU A 418 23.48 -28.52 -51.16
N LYS A 419 23.87 -28.56 -52.44
CA LYS A 419 25.21 -28.18 -52.89
C LYS A 419 25.22 -26.72 -53.35
N PRO A 420 25.77 -25.78 -52.56
CA PRO A 420 25.90 -24.40 -52.98
C PRO A 420 27.03 -24.23 -54.00
N SER A 421 26.94 -23.19 -54.83
CA SER A 421 28.01 -22.79 -55.75
C SER A 421 28.75 -21.57 -55.21
N MET A 422 30.08 -21.61 -55.17
CA MET A 422 30.92 -20.50 -54.75
C MET A 422 31.67 -19.92 -55.95
N ARG A 423 31.55 -18.60 -56.18
CA ARG A 423 32.25 -17.88 -57.25
C ARG A 423 33.07 -16.74 -56.68
N ASN A 424 34.35 -16.65 -57.06
CA ASN A 424 35.20 -15.51 -56.74
C ASN A 424 34.85 -14.31 -57.65
N ARG A 425 34.75 -13.10 -57.10
CA ARG A 425 34.60 -11.84 -57.84
C ARG A 425 35.79 -10.91 -57.52
N PRO A 426 36.96 -11.11 -58.15
CA PRO A 426 38.18 -10.36 -57.82
C PRO A 426 38.01 -8.85 -57.95
N SER A 427 37.30 -8.39 -58.99
CA SER A 427 37.03 -6.97 -59.24
C SER A 427 36.17 -6.28 -58.17
N LYS A 428 35.46 -7.05 -57.35
CA LYS A 428 34.64 -6.54 -56.24
C LYS A 428 35.13 -6.99 -54.85
N GLY A 429 36.25 -7.71 -54.79
CA GLY A 429 36.91 -8.13 -53.55
C GLY A 429 36.13 -9.13 -52.68
N HIS A 430 35.21 -9.91 -53.24
CA HIS A 430 34.40 -10.87 -52.46
C HIS A 430 34.09 -12.16 -53.23
N TYR A 431 33.70 -13.19 -52.48
CA TYR A 431 33.13 -14.44 -52.92
C TYR A 431 31.61 -14.37 -52.85
N VAL A 432 30.94 -15.04 -53.80
CA VAL A 432 29.48 -15.16 -53.83
C VAL A 432 29.12 -16.63 -53.69
N VAL A 433 28.42 -16.98 -52.62
CA VAL A 433 27.84 -18.31 -52.40
C VAL A 433 26.38 -18.28 -52.86
N SER A 434 26.01 -19.11 -53.82
CA SER A 434 24.64 -19.17 -54.38
C SER A 434 24.00 -20.52 -54.08
N ILE A 435 22.83 -20.48 -53.46
CA ILE A 435 22.00 -21.64 -53.11
C ILE A 435 20.76 -21.63 -54.02
N HIS A 436 20.62 -22.65 -54.84
CA HIS A 436 19.56 -22.76 -55.86
C HIS A 436 18.46 -23.71 -55.39
N SER A 437 17.61 -23.25 -54.48
CA SER A 437 16.44 -24.01 -54.01
C SER A 437 15.32 -23.05 -53.63
N LEU A 438 14.17 -23.20 -54.29
CA LEU A 438 12.93 -22.47 -53.96
C LEU A 438 12.40 -22.94 -52.61
N ASP A 439 12.31 -24.26 -52.43
CA ASP A 439 11.78 -24.87 -51.22
C ASP A 439 12.60 -24.47 -49.97
N PHE A 440 13.93 -24.44 -50.05
CA PHE A 440 14.73 -23.98 -48.92
C PHE A 440 14.50 -22.48 -48.61
N ARG A 441 14.31 -21.65 -49.65
CA ARG A 441 13.99 -20.24 -49.49
C ARG A 441 12.61 -20.06 -48.85
N ASP A 442 11.60 -20.80 -49.29
CA ASP A 442 10.24 -20.72 -48.75
C ASP A 442 10.17 -21.28 -47.32
N PHE A 443 10.91 -22.34 -47.03
CA PHE A 443 11.07 -22.87 -45.67
C PHE A 443 11.65 -21.82 -44.72
N LEU A 444 12.68 -21.08 -45.15
CA LEU A 444 13.27 -20.02 -44.35
C LEU A 444 12.29 -18.86 -44.13
N VAL A 445 11.62 -18.38 -45.18
CA VAL A 445 10.66 -17.26 -45.06
C VAL A 445 9.48 -17.64 -44.18
N MET A 446 8.96 -18.86 -44.30
CA MET A 446 7.87 -19.36 -43.47
C MET A 446 8.26 -19.43 -41.98
N ASN A 447 9.50 -19.81 -41.68
CA ASN A 447 9.97 -19.96 -40.30
C ASN A 447 10.58 -18.69 -39.71
N PHE A 448 11.10 -17.79 -40.54
CA PHE A 448 11.79 -16.54 -40.19
C PHE A 448 11.35 -15.41 -41.13
N PRO A 449 10.08 -14.98 -41.07
CA PRO A 449 9.52 -13.96 -41.96
C PRO A 449 10.26 -12.62 -41.87
N GLU A 450 11.00 -12.38 -40.77
CA GLU A 450 11.87 -11.22 -40.62
C GLU A 450 12.94 -11.12 -41.72
N LEU A 451 13.35 -12.23 -42.33
CA LEU A 451 14.32 -12.26 -43.44
C LEU A 451 13.85 -11.51 -44.69
N GLU A 452 12.55 -11.29 -44.88
CA GLU A 452 12.02 -10.51 -46.00
C GLU A 452 11.98 -9.00 -45.71
N LYS A 453 12.21 -8.59 -44.46
CA LYS A 453 12.23 -7.17 -44.08
C LYS A 453 13.50 -6.51 -44.58
N LYS A 454 13.41 -5.20 -44.85
CA LYS A 454 14.57 -4.38 -45.23
C LYS A 454 15.53 -4.26 -44.04
N SER A 455 16.84 -4.10 -44.30
CA SER A 455 17.89 -4.01 -43.27
C SER A 455 17.65 -2.93 -42.20
N LYS A 456 16.90 -1.86 -42.52
CA LYS A 456 16.53 -0.80 -41.56
C LYS A 456 15.43 -1.19 -40.57
N THR A 457 14.58 -2.16 -40.90
CA THR A 457 13.39 -2.55 -40.12
C THR A 457 13.42 -4.00 -39.67
N ILE A 458 14.45 -4.75 -40.07
CA ILE A 458 14.66 -6.13 -39.64
C ILE A 458 14.94 -6.20 -38.13
N SER A 459 14.50 -7.28 -37.51
CA SER A 459 14.73 -7.59 -36.10
C SER A 459 15.32 -8.99 -35.99
N VAL A 460 15.87 -9.35 -34.83
CA VAL A 460 16.23 -10.75 -34.59
C VAL A 460 14.95 -11.60 -34.70
N PRO A 461 14.97 -12.77 -35.39
CA PRO A 461 13.79 -13.59 -35.51
C PRO A 461 13.29 -14.11 -34.16
N GLU A 462 11.97 -14.07 -33.94
CA GLU A 462 11.37 -14.40 -32.64
C GLU A 462 11.67 -15.86 -32.23
N LYS A 463 11.61 -16.80 -33.19
CA LYS A 463 11.97 -18.21 -32.96
C LYS A 463 13.41 -18.38 -32.46
N ILE A 464 14.33 -17.53 -32.93
CA ILE A 464 15.75 -17.57 -32.51
C ILE A 464 15.92 -16.98 -31.12
N MET A 465 15.18 -15.93 -30.76
CA MET A 465 15.19 -15.41 -29.38
C MET A 465 14.73 -16.46 -28.36
N ARG A 466 13.78 -17.31 -28.74
CA ARG A 466 13.31 -18.44 -27.93
C ARG A 466 14.25 -19.63 -27.88
N ALA A 467 15.24 -19.70 -28.77
CA ALA A 467 16.12 -20.86 -28.84
C ALA A 467 16.94 -21.01 -27.55
N GLU A 468 17.27 -22.26 -27.18
CA GLU A 468 18.21 -22.56 -26.10
C GLU A 468 19.60 -21.95 -26.37
N ASN A 469 20.38 -21.66 -25.33
CA ASN A 469 21.72 -21.06 -25.48
C ASN A 469 22.66 -21.88 -26.38
N ARG A 470 22.53 -23.22 -26.39
CA ARG A 470 23.33 -24.11 -27.25
C ARG A 470 23.05 -23.92 -28.73
N VAL A 471 21.86 -23.44 -29.10
CA VAL A 471 21.45 -23.12 -30.46
C VAL A 471 21.74 -21.64 -30.75
N LEU A 472 21.32 -20.74 -29.88
CA LEU A 472 21.49 -19.28 -30.02
C LEU A 472 22.95 -18.87 -30.28
N LYS A 473 23.93 -19.57 -29.70
CA LYS A 473 25.35 -19.29 -29.94
C LYS A 473 25.73 -19.35 -31.43
N GLY A 474 25.09 -20.22 -32.20
CA GLY A 474 25.30 -20.34 -33.65
C GLY A 474 24.85 -19.08 -34.37
N PHE A 475 23.66 -18.56 -34.02
CA PHE A 475 23.15 -17.32 -34.58
C PHE A 475 24.07 -16.13 -34.32
N LEU A 476 24.49 -15.96 -33.06
CA LEU A 476 25.41 -14.88 -32.67
C LEU A 476 26.75 -15.04 -33.41
N ARG A 477 27.29 -16.25 -33.51
CA ARG A 477 28.51 -16.51 -34.29
C ARG A 477 28.32 -16.08 -35.75
N GLY A 478 27.19 -16.43 -36.37
CA GLY A 478 26.87 -16.04 -37.74
C GLY A 478 26.93 -14.53 -37.97
N LEU A 479 26.32 -13.75 -37.06
CA LEU A 479 26.34 -12.29 -37.12
C LEU A 479 27.75 -11.71 -36.94
N PHE A 480 28.51 -12.21 -35.96
CA PHE A 480 29.88 -11.74 -35.67
C PHE A 480 30.89 -12.16 -36.73
N ASP A 481 30.70 -13.29 -37.38
CA ASP A 481 31.56 -13.71 -38.48
C ASP A 481 31.41 -12.81 -39.72
N GLY A 482 30.19 -12.34 -40.03
CA GLY A 482 29.95 -11.38 -41.11
C GLY A 482 30.42 -9.97 -40.76
N GLU A 483 29.72 -9.26 -39.86
CA GLU A 483 30.00 -7.84 -39.55
C GLU A 483 30.99 -7.64 -38.38
N GLY A 484 31.28 -8.69 -37.61
CA GLY A 484 32.07 -8.57 -36.39
C GLY A 484 33.58 -8.47 -36.65
N TYR A 485 34.28 -7.72 -35.81
CA TYR A 485 35.72 -7.50 -35.92
C TYR A 485 36.40 -7.40 -34.55
N VAL A 486 37.72 -7.56 -34.54
CA VAL A 486 38.54 -7.49 -33.32
C VAL A 486 39.62 -6.43 -33.48
N ASN A 487 39.59 -5.41 -32.62
CA ASN A 487 40.56 -4.33 -32.57
C ASN A 487 41.47 -4.46 -31.35
N ASN A 488 42.79 -4.39 -31.57
CA ASN A 488 43.78 -4.35 -30.49
C ASN A 488 44.14 -2.89 -30.20
N ARG A 489 43.94 -2.39 -28.97
CA ARG A 489 44.42 -1.05 -28.60
C ARG A 489 45.95 -1.03 -28.57
N LYS A 490 46.56 0.07 -29.03
CA LYS A 490 48.02 0.25 -29.05
C LYS A 490 48.57 0.30 -27.62
N THR A 491 49.78 -0.21 -27.42
CA THR A 491 50.55 -0.12 -26.19
C THR A 491 50.81 1.34 -25.83
N GLY A 492 50.24 1.83 -24.73
CA GLY A 492 50.37 3.21 -24.25
C GLY A 492 49.10 3.74 -23.57
N ASP A 493 47.93 3.27 -24.01
CA ASP A 493 46.67 3.51 -23.30
C ASP A 493 46.61 2.68 -22.02
N SER A 494 46.07 3.25 -20.96
CA SER A 494 45.84 2.62 -19.64
C SER A 494 44.99 1.33 -19.69
N CYS A 495 44.45 0.97 -20.85
CA CYS A 495 43.63 -0.19 -21.12
C CYS A 495 44.36 -1.24 -21.99
N ARG A 496 45.04 -2.20 -21.37
CA ARG A 496 45.65 -3.35 -22.07
C ARG A 496 44.58 -4.36 -22.51
N GLY A 497 44.22 -4.43 -23.81
CA GLY A 497 43.32 -5.49 -24.32
C GLY A 497 42.81 -5.33 -25.77
N SER A 498 42.24 -6.41 -26.32
CA SER A 498 41.46 -6.42 -27.58
C SER A 498 39.98 -6.10 -27.31
N ARG A 499 39.30 -5.40 -28.21
CA ARG A 499 37.84 -5.17 -28.22
C ARG A 499 37.19 -6.02 -29.30
N ILE A 500 36.11 -6.71 -28.97
CA ILE A 500 35.30 -7.46 -29.95
C ILE A 500 34.09 -6.58 -30.27
N CYS A 501 33.92 -6.24 -31.55
CA CYS A 501 32.92 -5.28 -31.99
C CYS A 501 32.01 -5.88 -33.06
N LEU A 502 30.76 -5.41 -33.12
CA LEU A 502 29.79 -5.68 -34.19
C LEU A 502 29.09 -4.36 -34.51
N ALA A 503 29.11 -3.91 -35.77
CA ALA A 503 28.55 -2.61 -36.14
C ALA A 503 27.46 -2.74 -37.21
N MET A 504 26.30 -2.12 -36.99
CA MET A 504 25.17 -2.13 -37.91
C MET A 504 24.46 -0.77 -37.92
N ALA A 505 23.71 -0.48 -38.99
CA ALA A 505 22.89 0.74 -39.06
C ALA A 505 21.55 0.63 -38.31
N ASN A 506 21.15 -0.57 -37.91
CA ASN A 506 19.87 -0.84 -37.27
C ASN A 506 20.04 -0.92 -35.75
N GLU A 507 19.52 0.08 -35.05
CA GLU A 507 19.63 0.21 -33.60
C GLU A 507 18.89 -0.89 -32.85
N LEU A 508 17.67 -1.25 -33.28
CA LEU A 508 16.86 -2.28 -32.64
C LEU A 508 17.59 -3.62 -32.63
N MET A 509 18.16 -4.00 -33.78
CA MET A 509 18.90 -5.26 -33.91
C MET A 509 20.14 -5.27 -33.02
N ILE A 510 20.88 -4.15 -32.96
CA ILE A 510 22.06 -4.00 -32.07
C ILE A 510 21.66 -4.11 -30.59
N LYS A 511 20.59 -3.43 -30.16
CA LYS A 511 20.08 -3.51 -28.78
C LYS A 511 19.54 -4.92 -28.45
N GLN A 512 18.87 -5.59 -29.39
CA GLN A 512 18.44 -6.98 -29.21
C GLN A 512 19.63 -7.93 -29.07
N ILE A 513 20.66 -7.80 -29.89
CA ILE A 513 21.89 -8.61 -29.80
C ILE A 513 22.61 -8.34 -28.47
N GLN A 514 22.68 -7.08 -28.00
CA GLN A 514 23.23 -6.74 -26.68
C GLN A 514 22.52 -7.51 -25.56
N LEU A 515 21.18 -7.55 -25.58
CA LEU A 515 20.40 -8.29 -24.58
C LEU A 515 20.55 -9.81 -24.72
N LEU A 516 20.68 -10.34 -25.94
CA LEU A 516 20.96 -11.78 -26.16
C LEU A 516 22.34 -12.19 -25.63
N LEU A 517 23.35 -11.31 -25.68
CA LEU A 517 24.67 -11.55 -25.12
C LEU A 517 24.64 -11.74 -23.58
N LEU A 518 23.70 -11.08 -22.89
CA LEU A 518 23.50 -11.27 -21.44
C LEU A 518 23.09 -12.71 -21.08
N ARG A 519 22.50 -13.48 -22.01
CA ARG A 519 22.19 -14.90 -21.77
C ARG A 519 23.45 -15.76 -21.56
N PHE A 520 24.57 -15.30 -22.09
CA PHE A 520 25.90 -15.90 -21.92
C PHE A 520 26.72 -15.23 -20.82
N GLY A 521 26.17 -14.23 -20.12
CA GLY A 521 26.91 -13.40 -19.16
C GLY A 521 27.92 -12.46 -19.83
N ILE A 522 27.74 -12.16 -21.12
CA ILE A 522 28.63 -11.28 -21.88
C ILE A 522 28.08 -9.86 -21.79
N ILE A 523 28.79 -9.01 -21.04
CA ILE A 523 28.45 -7.60 -20.87
C ILE A 523 29.08 -6.79 -22.01
N SER A 524 28.25 -5.99 -22.68
CA SER A 524 28.68 -5.17 -23.81
C SER A 524 28.07 -3.78 -23.79
N SER A 525 28.79 -2.81 -24.34
CA SER A 525 28.34 -1.43 -24.55
C SER A 525 27.70 -1.28 -25.93
N VAL A 526 26.73 -0.37 -26.08
CA VAL A 526 26.26 0.11 -27.40
C VAL A 526 26.77 1.53 -27.60
N ILE A 527 27.50 1.74 -28.70
CA ILE A 527 28.11 3.02 -29.06
C ILE A 527 27.45 3.52 -30.34
N SER A 528 26.93 4.75 -30.30
CA SER A 528 26.46 5.45 -31.50
C SER A 528 27.58 6.31 -32.07
N LYS A 529 27.83 6.21 -33.38
CA LYS A 529 28.82 7.02 -34.12
C LYS A 529 28.18 7.62 -35.36
N PRO A 530 28.52 8.88 -35.73
CA PRO A 530 28.11 9.44 -37.01
C PRO A 530 28.68 8.60 -38.15
N ASN A 531 27.86 8.27 -39.14
CA ASN A 531 28.30 7.54 -40.32
C ASN A 531 28.82 8.51 -41.39
N TYR A 532 30.11 8.81 -41.36
CA TYR A 532 30.76 9.72 -42.30
C TYR A 532 30.78 9.23 -43.76
N LYS A 533 30.36 7.98 -44.05
CA LYS A 533 30.34 7.41 -45.41
C LYS A 533 29.04 7.66 -46.17
N VAL A 534 27.98 8.14 -45.52
CA VAL A 534 26.66 8.34 -46.13
C VAL A 534 26.38 9.83 -46.26
N LYS A 535 25.91 10.27 -47.44
CA LYS A 535 25.56 11.69 -47.70
C LYS A 535 24.48 12.24 -46.76
N ALA A 536 23.60 11.37 -46.27
CA ALA A 536 22.68 11.66 -45.18
C ALA A 536 23.35 11.29 -43.85
N GLN A 537 23.51 12.26 -42.95
CA GLN A 537 23.99 12.07 -41.57
C GLN A 537 23.14 11.02 -40.85
N SER A 538 23.55 9.75 -40.95
CA SER A 538 22.91 8.63 -40.26
C SER A 538 23.86 8.10 -39.21
N ASN A 539 23.34 7.57 -38.11
CA ASN A 539 24.18 6.97 -37.09
C ASN A 539 24.44 5.49 -37.42
N GLN A 540 25.65 5.03 -37.12
CA GLN A 540 26.00 3.62 -37.05
C GLN A 540 26.10 3.22 -35.57
N PHE A 541 25.52 2.08 -35.22
CA PHE A 541 25.50 1.55 -33.87
C PHE A 541 26.47 0.37 -33.76
N GLU A 542 27.26 0.35 -32.70
CA GLU A 542 28.33 -0.64 -32.49
C GLU A 542 28.18 -1.28 -31.11
N ILE A 543 28.10 -2.61 -31.09
CA ILE A 543 28.32 -3.40 -29.87
C ILE A 543 29.82 -3.43 -29.61
N ASP A 544 30.22 -3.19 -28.36
CA ASP A 544 31.59 -3.28 -27.89
C ASP A 544 31.70 -4.19 -26.66
N ILE A 545 32.37 -5.33 -26.84
CA ILE A 545 32.74 -6.26 -25.78
C ILE A 545 34.21 -5.99 -25.41
N SER A 546 34.38 -5.11 -24.42
CA SER A 546 35.68 -4.74 -23.85
C SER A 546 35.96 -5.42 -22.50
N GLU A 547 34.92 -5.79 -21.76
CA GLU A 547 35.05 -6.37 -20.41
C GLU A 547 35.80 -7.73 -20.49
N PRO A 548 36.86 -7.96 -19.68
CA PRO A 548 37.70 -9.15 -19.81
C PRO A 548 36.98 -10.48 -19.68
N THR A 549 36.08 -10.61 -18.71
CA THR A 549 35.33 -11.85 -18.45
C THR A 549 34.40 -12.13 -19.63
N SER A 550 33.76 -11.11 -20.16
CA SER A 550 32.87 -11.12 -21.31
C SER A 550 33.60 -11.49 -22.61
N ARG A 551 34.87 -11.06 -22.78
CA ARG A 551 35.72 -11.49 -23.89
C ARG A 551 36.11 -12.96 -23.78
N ALA A 552 36.38 -13.45 -22.57
CA ALA A 552 36.65 -14.86 -22.35
C ALA A 552 35.40 -15.72 -22.63
N LEU A 553 34.24 -15.32 -22.09
CA LEU A 553 32.94 -15.95 -22.32
C LEU A 553 32.55 -15.93 -23.80
N PHE A 554 32.80 -14.82 -24.51
CA PHE A 554 32.61 -14.77 -25.96
C PHE A 554 33.49 -15.79 -26.67
N LYS A 555 34.79 -15.84 -26.36
CA LYS A 555 35.75 -16.77 -26.99
C LYS A 555 35.37 -18.23 -26.73
N GLU A 556 34.86 -18.53 -25.54
CA GLU A 556 34.47 -19.87 -25.09
C GLU A 556 33.15 -20.33 -25.70
N HIS A 557 32.10 -19.51 -25.61
CA HIS A 557 30.74 -19.92 -25.98
C HIS A 557 30.38 -19.61 -27.42
N ILE A 558 30.78 -18.44 -27.94
CA ILE A 558 30.39 -17.95 -29.27
C ILE A 558 31.54 -18.12 -30.24
N GLY A 559 32.63 -17.36 -30.08
CA GLY A 559 33.81 -17.39 -30.95
C GLY A 559 33.52 -16.96 -32.40
N PHE A 560 34.55 -17.04 -33.23
CA PHE A 560 34.50 -16.82 -34.67
C PHE A 560 34.79 -18.13 -35.41
N ALA A 561 34.17 -18.34 -36.59
CA ALA A 561 34.61 -19.37 -37.52
C ALA A 561 35.95 -18.99 -38.19
N SER A 562 36.21 -17.69 -38.38
CA SER A 562 37.50 -17.22 -38.91
C SER A 562 38.62 -17.39 -37.88
N ALA A 563 39.57 -18.28 -38.17
CA ALA A 563 40.76 -18.49 -37.36
C ALA A 563 41.57 -17.19 -37.16
N LYS A 564 41.60 -16.33 -38.19
CA LYS A 564 42.25 -15.01 -38.16
C LYS A 564 41.58 -14.05 -37.17
N LYS A 565 40.24 -13.99 -37.13
CA LYS A 565 39.51 -13.18 -36.16
C LYS A 565 39.67 -13.75 -34.74
N GLN A 566 39.57 -15.07 -34.60
CA GLN A 566 39.72 -15.77 -33.32
C GLN A 566 41.10 -15.54 -32.67
N ALA A 567 42.18 -15.59 -33.46
CA ALA A 567 43.54 -15.36 -32.99
C ALA A 567 43.80 -13.91 -32.51
N LYS A 568 43.02 -12.94 -32.99
CA LYS A 568 43.14 -11.54 -32.56
C LYS A 568 42.58 -11.29 -31.17
N ILE A 569 41.77 -12.19 -30.61
CA ILE A 569 41.20 -12.04 -29.26
C ILE A 569 42.32 -12.25 -28.23
N LYS A 570 42.76 -11.14 -27.62
CA LYS A 570 43.78 -11.14 -26.55
C LYS A 570 43.12 -11.10 -25.18
N LEU A 571 43.27 -12.21 -24.45
CA LEU A 571 42.90 -12.32 -23.04
C LEU A 571 44.13 -11.93 -22.21
N SER A 572 44.01 -10.86 -21.42
CA SER A 572 45.09 -10.42 -20.51
C SER A 572 44.61 -10.53 -19.08
N GLU A 573 45.38 -11.18 -18.22
CA GLU A 573 45.10 -11.29 -16.79
C GLU A 573 45.36 -9.97 -16.03
N ALA A 574 46.19 -9.09 -16.60
CA ALA A 574 46.60 -7.83 -15.96
C ALA A 574 45.51 -6.74 -15.97
N TYR A 575 44.40 -6.93 -16.70
CA TYR A 575 43.34 -5.93 -16.81
C TYR A 575 42.34 -6.06 -15.65
N ARG A 576 42.14 -4.96 -14.90
CA ARG A 576 41.11 -4.87 -13.85
C ARG A 576 39.78 -4.43 -14.46
N SER A 577 38.73 -5.21 -14.28
CA SER A 577 37.38 -4.86 -14.75
C SER A 577 36.83 -3.67 -13.97
N THR A 578 36.46 -2.61 -14.68
CA THR A 578 35.73 -1.44 -14.15
C THR A 578 34.23 -1.49 -14.47
N THR A 579 33.80 -2.48 -15.23
CA THR A 579 32.42 -2.65 -15.72
C THR A 579 31.64 -3.58 -14.80
N ASP A 580 32.21 -4.74 -14.50
CA ASP A 580 31.56 -5.84 -13.80
C ASP A 580 31.64 -5.64 -12.26
N GLN A 581 31.11 -4.53 -11.74
CA GLN A 581 31.23 -4.17 -10.32
C GLN A 581 30.23 -4.89 -9.42
N VAL A 582 30.56 -5.06 -8.14
CA VAL A 582 29.68 -5.65 -7.11
C VAL A 582 28.53 -4.68 -6.78
N PRO A 583 27.28 -5.13 -6.63
CA PRO A 583 26.12 -4.24 -6.45
C PRO A 583 25.90 -3.80 -4.99
N VAL A 584 26.96 -3.55 -4.21
CA VAL A 584 26.85 -3.00 -2.85
C VAL A 584 28.05 -2.11 -2.51
N SER A 585 27.86 -1.20 -1.55
CA SER A 585 28.94 -0.35 -1.06
C SER A 585 29.95 -1.14 -0.24
N GLY A 586 31.22 -0.76 -0.31
CA GLY A 586 32.24 -1.43 0.49
C GLY A 586 32.14 -1.16 1.98
N ARG A 587 31.53 -0.03 2.39
CA ARG A 587 31.22 0.24 3.81
C ARG A 587 30.23 -0.79 4.37
N PHE A 588 29.20 -1.13 3.61
CA PHE A 588 28.25 -2.19 3.97
C PHE A 588 28.96 -3.54 4.14
N ILE A 589 29.82 -3.92 3.18
CA ILE A 589 30.60 -5.16 3.29
C ILE A 589 31.56 -5.13 4.49
N LYS A 590 32.17 -3.98 4.79
CA LYS A 590 33.05 -3.83 5.96
C LYS A 590 32.29 -4.09 7.26
N GLU A 591 31.06 -3.59 7.37
CA GLU A 591 30.21 -3.85 8.54
C GLU A 591 29.88 -5.34 8.68
N LEU A 592 29.50 -6.02 7.60
CA LEU A 592 29.25 -7.47 7.61
C LEU A 592 30.49 -8.27 8.06
N LEU A 593 31.67 -7.90 7.56
CA LEU A 593 32.92 -8.55 7.95
C LEU A 593 33.26 -8.32 9.42
N LEU A 594 33.01 -7.12 9.96
CA LEU A 594 33.21 -6.84 11.38
C LEU A 594 32.27 -7.67 12.26
N ARG A 595 31.00 -7.83 11.87
CA ARG A 595 30.02 -8.68 12.58
C ARG A 595 30.38 -10.17 12.53
N LEU A 596 31.11 -10.60 11.50
CA LEU A 596 31.71 -11.94 11.40
C LEU A 596 33.02 -12.08 12.20
N GLY A 597 33.39 -11.08 12.99
CA GLY A 597 34.62 -11.08 13.81
C GLY A 597 35.90 -10.81 13.02
N PHE A 598 35.82 -10.36 11.77
CA PHE A 598 36.99 -10.04 10.97
C PHE A 598 37.43 -8.58 11.10
N LYS A 599 38.73 -8.36 11.20
CA LYS A 599 39.32 -7.02 11.02
C LYS A 599 39.47 -6.72 9.54
N ALA A 600 39.12 -5.49 9.12
CA ALA A 600 39.26 -5.06 7.72
C ALA A 600 40.70 -5.19 7.19
N THR A 601 41.71 -5.11 8.06
CA THR A 601 43.14 -5.32 7.75
C THR A 601 43.45 -6.71 7.21
N MET A 602 42.62 -7.72 7.49
CA MET A 602 42.76 -9.07 6.94
C MET A 602 42.48 -9.12 5.43
N PHE A 603 41.80 -8.10 4.89
CA PHE A 603 41.39 -8.00 3.49
C PHE A 603 42.15 -6.89 2.76
N GLN A 604 43.49 -6.87 2.86
CA GLN A 604 44.33 -5.78 2.34
C GLN A 604 44.06 -5.46 0.85
N ALA A 605 43.87 -6.49 0.02
CA ALA A 605 43.57 -6.34 -1.40
C ALA A 605 42.24 -5.59 -1.67
N ALA A 606 41.30 -5.64 -0.72
CA ALA A 606 39.99 -5.00 -0.77
C ALA A 606 39.89 -3.75 0.13
N ASN A 607 40.96 -3.34 0.82
CA ASN A 607 40.90 -2.26 1.82
C ASN A 607 40.37 -0.93 1.26
N GLY A 608 40.80 -0.56 0.04
CA GLY A 608 40.27 0.64 -0.63
C GLY A 608 38.77 0.58 -0.91
N PHE A 609 38.21 -0.61 -1.15
CA PHE A 609 36.78 -0.81 -1.30
C PHE A 609 36.05 -0.74 0.03
N LEU A 610 36.52 -1.47 1.04
CA LEU A 610 35.91 -1.51 2.37
C LEU A 610 35.80 -0.12 3.03
N ASN A 611 36.72 0.79 2.71
CA ASN A 611 36.67 2.18 3.19
C ASN A 611 35.94 3.16 2.25
N GLY A 612 35.43 2.68 1.11
CA GLY A 612 34.67 3.49 0.15
C GLY A 612 35.52 4.38 -0.76
N HIS A 613 36.82 4.14 -0.88
CA HIS A 613 37.70 4.92 -1.76
C HIS A 613 37.63 4.50 -3.23
N ARG A 614 37.23 3.25 -3.51
CA ARG A 614 37.08 2.72 -4.88
C ARG A 614 36.13 1.53 -4.94
N ASN A 615 35.53 1.28 -6.10
CA ASN A 615 34.79 0.04 -6.35
C ASN A 615 35.73 -1.13 -6.70
N ILE A 616 35.22 -2.37 -6.62
CA ILE A 616 35.92 -3.58 -7.05
C ILE A 616 35.03 -4.44 -7.95
N SER A 617 35.67 -5.20 -8.84
CA SER A 617 34.96 -6.15 -9.69
C SER A 617 34.42 -7.34 -8.89
N PHE A 618 33.37 -7.94 -9.43
CA PHE A 618 32.74 -9.13 -8.90
C PHE A 618 33.70 -10.31 -8.73
N LYS A 619 34.61 -10.49 -9.71
CA LYS A 619 35.70 -11.48 -9.60
C LYS A 619 36.64 -11.21 -8.42
N VAL A 620 37.02 -9.94 -8.20
CA VAL A 620 37.90 -9.56 -7.09
C VAL A 620 37.21 -9.73 -5.74
N TYR A 621 35.93 -9.38 -5.65
CA TYR A 621 35.11 -9.60 -4.46
C TYR A 621 35.00 -11.08 -4.07
N ASN A 622 34.65 -11.94 -5.03
CA ASN A 622 34.56 -13.37 -4.77
C ASN A 622 35.91 -13.96 -4.32
N LYS A 623 37.00 -13.61 -5.02
CA LYS A 623 38.33 -14.12 -4.68
C LYS A 623 38.84 -13.63 -3.33
N ASN A 624 38.75 -12.33 -3.06
CA ASN A 624 39.46 -11.70 -1.95
C ASN A 624 38.59 -11.51 -0.71
N ILE A 625 37.26 -11.52 -0.81
CA ILE A 625 36.35 -11.36 0.33
C ILE A 625 35.66 -12.69 0.63
N VAL A 626 34.85 -13.20 -0.30
CA VAL A 626 34.01 -14.39 -0.04
C VAL A 626 34.87 -15.63 0.24
N SER A 627 35.79 -15.98 -0.67
CA SER A 627 36.64 -17.16 -0.50
C SER A 627 37.57 -17.04 0.72
N ALA A 628 38.06 -15.83 1.02
CA ALA A 628 38.91 -15.60 2.19
C ALA A 628 38.12 -15.74 3.50
N ALA A 629 36.92 -15.18 3.58
CA ALA A 629 36.03 -15.34 4.72
C ALA A 629 35.64 -16.81 4.93
N LYS A 630 35.23 -17.52 3.87
CA LYS A 630 34.94 -18.96 3.90
C LYS A 630 36.11 -19.77 4.44
N LYS A 631 37.32 -19.53 3.91
CA LYS A 631 38.52 -20.24 4.34
C LYS A 631 38.83 -20.00 5.81
N ALA A 632 38.66 -18.77 6.30
CA ALA A 632 38.95 -18.41 7.69
C ALA A 632 37.91 -18.91 8.71
N LEU A 633 36.66 -19.15 8.26
CA LEU A 633 35.59 -19.74 9.08
C LEU A 633 35.46 -21.26 8.90
N HIS A 634 36.24 -21.87 8.01
CA HIS A 634 36.17 -23.30 7.76
C HIS A 634 36.46 -24.11 9.04
N GLY A 635 35.57 -25.05 9.36
CA GLY A 635 35.68 -25.87 10.57
C GLY A 635 35.30 -25.17 11.89
N LYS A 636 34.90 -23.89 11.87
CA LYS A 636 34.42 -23.18 13.06
C LYS A 636 32.91 -23.37 13.24
N LEU A 637 32.47 -23.54 14.49
CA LEU A 637 31.05 -23.55 14.83
C LEU A 637 30.54 -22.09 14.84
N LEU A 638 29.76 -21.73 13.82
CA LEU A 638 29.16 -20.41 13.69
C LEU A 638 27.80 -20.34 14.38
N SER A 639 27.55 -19.25 15.09
CA SER A 639 26.21 -18.87 15.57
C SER A 639 25.23 -18.65 14.41
N PHE A 640 23.94 -18.60 14.72
CA PHE A 640 22.90 -18.35 13.71
C PHE A 640 23.10 -17.01 12.98
N GLU A 641 23.48 -15.97 13.70
CA GLU A 641 23.74 -14.64 13.12
C GLU A 641 24.96 -14.65 12.20
N GLU A 642 26.08 -15.23 12.64
CA GLU A 642 27.30 -15.33 11.81
C GLU A 642 27.03 -16.13 10.52
N ARG A 643 26.26 -17.22 10.58
CA ARG A 643 25.83 -17.95 9.38
C ARG A 643 25.02 -17.07 8.44
N SER A 644 24.15 -16.23 8.98
CA SER A 644 23.31 -15.31 8.22
C SER A 644 24.15 -14.25 7.49
N TYR A 645 25.15 -13.65 8.16
CA TYR A 645 26.06 -12.69 7.53
C TYR A 645 26.96 -13.33 6.47
N LEU A 646 27.49 -14.54 6.73
CA LEU A 646 28.27 -15.27 5.74
C LEU A 646 27.42 -15.60 4.51
N ASN A 647 26.19 -16.08 4.71
CA ASN A 647 25.24 -16.34 3.63
C ASN A 647 24.96 -15.08 2.80
N LEU A 648 24.81 -13.92 3.44
CA LEU A 648 24.64 -12.65 2.71
C LEU A 648 25.85 -12.30 1.86
N LEU A 649 27.09 -12.46 2.37
CA LEU A 649 28.30 -12.28 1.56
C LEU A 649 28.33 -13.20 0.34
N GLU A 650 27.90 -14.45 0.52
CA GLU A 650 27.80 -15.45 -0.55
C GLU A 650 26.72 -15.11 -1.57
N LYS A 651 25.53 -14.66 -1.14
CA LYS A 651 24.46 -14.18 -2.03
C LYS A 651 24.95 -13.04 -2.92
N ILE A 652 25.63 -12.05 -2.33
CA ILE A 652 26.26 -10.95 -3.08
C ILE A 652 27.34 -11.49 -4.04
N GLY A 653 28.10 -12.50 -3.61
CA GLY A 653 29.10 -13.20 -4.43
C GLY A 653 28.52 -14.06 -5.55
N ALA A 654 27.23 -14.38 -5.49
CA ALA A 654 26.47 -15.10 -6.50
C ALA A 654 25.44 -14.20 -7.23
N SER A 655 25.57 -12.87 -7.06
CA SER A 655 24.64 -11.88 -7.57
C SER A 655 24.56 -11.87 -9.11
N GLU A 656 23.34 -11.88 -9.61
CA GLU A 656 23.03 -11.66 -11.03
C GLU A 656 22.90 -10.18 -11.37
N LEU A 657 22.89 -9.33 -10.34
CA LEU A 657 22.89 -7.88 -10.45
C LEU A 657 24.30 -7.32 -10.41
N MET A 658 24.49 -6.17 -11.07
CA MET A 658 25.68 -5.35 -11.03
C MET A 658 25.31 -3.87 -10.88
N GLN A 659 26.29 -3.03 -10.58
CA GLN A 659 26.09 -1.58 -10.55
C GLN A 659 26.81 -0.93 -11.74
N VAL A 660 26.21 0.13 -12.27
CA VAL A 660 26.74 0.93 -13.39
C VAL A 660 26.67 2.40 -13.04
N GLU A 661 27.73 3.12 -13.41
CA GLU A 661 27.84 4.55 -13.13
C GLU A 661 27.10 5.37 -14.19
N VAL A 662 26.30 6.34 -13.77
CA VAL A 662 25.64 7.31 -14.63
C VAL A 662 26.69 8.28 -15.18
N LYS A 663 26.82 8.33 -16.50
CA LYS A 663 27.74 9.21 -17.23
C LYS A 663 27.13 10.61 -17.42
N GLU A 664 25.87 10.64 -17.81
CA GLU A 664 25.13 11.87 -18.10
C GLU A 664 23.62 11.63 -18.01
N LYS A 665 22.91 12.71 -17.72
CA LYS A 665 21.45 12.83 -17.79
C LYS A 665 21.14 14.01 -18.71
N GLN A 666 20.44 13.75 -19.81
CA GLN A 666 20.04 14.75 -20.79
C GLN A 666 18.54 15.02 -20.66
N VAL A 667 18.15 16.29 -20.60
CA VAL A 667 16.74 16.72 -20.60
C VAL A 667 16.20 16.78 -22.02
N LEU A 668 14.98 16.27 -22.20
CA LEU A 668 14.18 16.36 -23.41
C LEU A 668 12.88 17.09 -23.10
N GLU A 669 12.68 18.24 -23.73
CA GLU A 669 11.42 18.98 -23.69
C GLU A 669 10.50 18.48 -24.79
N ASN A 670 9.23 18.24 -24.47
CA ASN A 670 8.17 17.76 -25.35
C ASN A 670 8.60 16.54 -26.20
N PRO A 671 9.06 15.45 -25.59
CA PRO A 671 9.52 14.26 -26.30
C PRO A 671 8.39 13.66 -27.16
N THR A 672 8.76 13.16 -28.34
CA THR A 672 7.84 12.41 -29.20
C THR A 672 7.64 10.99 -28.69
N GLY A 673 6.48 10.40 -29.00
CA GLY A 673 6.13 9.03 -28.60
C GLY A 673 5.37 8.95 -27.28
N LYS A 674 4.98 7.73 -26.90
CA LYS A 674 4.33 7.46 -25.62
C LYS A 674 5.31 6.88 -24.62
N TYR A 675 5.04 7.13 -23.36
CA TYR A 675 5.72 6.53 -22.23
C TYR A 675 4.82 5.46 -21.62
N TRP A 676 5.38 4.31 -21.38
CA TRP A 676 4.69 3.11 -20.93
C TRP A 676 5.25 2.61 -19.61
N ASP A 677 4.42 1.91 -18.84
CA ASP A 677 4.84 1.27 -17.61
C ASP A 677 4.15 -0.09 -17.39
N LEU A 678 4.76 -0.93 -16.57
CA LEU A 678 4.32 -2.29 -16.26
C LEU A 678 4.02 -2.44 -14.77
N ALA A 679 2.86 -2.99 -14.44
CA ALA A 679 2.56 -3.45 -13.09
C ALA A 679 3.09 -4.88 -12.88
N VAL A 680 4.13 -5.00 -12.06
CA VAL A 680 4.74 -6.26 -11.63
C VAL A 680 4.72 -6.31 -10.10
N PRO A 681 3.63 -6.77 -9.46
CA PRO A 681 3.41 -6.54 -8.01
C PRO A 681 4.34 -7.34 -7.11
N ALA A 682 4.75 -8.55 -7.52
CA ALA A 682 5.51 -9.45 -6.65
C ALA A 682 6.94 -8.98 -6.35
N THR A 683 7.61 -8.36 -7.33
CA THR A 683 9.01 -7.91 -7.19
C THR A 683 9.17 -6.39 -7.31
N GLU A 684 8.09 -5.68 -7.64
CA GLU A 684 8.04 -4.22 -7.82
C GLU A 684 9.10 -3.65 -8.77
N SER A 685 9.63 -4.49 -9.66
CA SER A 685 10.71 -4.17 -10.56
C SER A 685 10.65 -5.01 -11.84
N PHE A 686 11.29 -4.51 -12.89
CA PHE A 686 11.52 -5.25 -14.13
C PHE A 686 12.84 -4.82 -14.77
N VAL A 687 13.32 -5.58 -15.77
CA VAL A 687 14.55 -5.28 -16.49
C VAL A 687 14.23 -4.60 -17.83
N ALA A 688 14.79 -3.41 -18.04
CA ALA A 688 14.54 -2.57 -19.21
C ALA A 688 15.85 -2.01 -19.77
N ASN A 689 16.15 -2.26 -21.05
CA ASN A 689 17.44 -1.90 -21.68
C ASN A 689 18.67 -2.27 -20.80
N ASN A 690 18.64 -3.44 -20.16
CA ASN A 690 19.67 -3.91 -19.22
C ASN A 690 19.80 -3.11 -17.90
N LEU A 691 18.83 -2.28 -17.56
CA LEU A 691 18.74 -1.62 -16.25
C LEU A 691 17.61 -2.23 -15.41
N VAL A 692 17.80 -2.26 -14.10
CA VAL A 692 16.73 -2.65 -13.16
C VAL A 692 15.96 -1.41 -12.78
N VAL A 693 14.67 -1.41 -13.08
CA VAL A 693 13.78 -0.27 -12.94
C VAL A 693 12.57 -0.64 -12.07
N HIS A 694 11.94 0.37 -11.47
CA HIS A 694 10.84 0.22 -10.52
C HIS A 694 9.46 0.25 -11.22
N ASN A 695 8.42 -0.35 -10.62
CA ASN A 695 7.01 -0.23 -11.09
C ASN A 695 6.33 1.08 -10.64
N SER A 696 5.41 1.68 -11.42
CA SER A 696 4.77 2.95 -11.03
C SER A 696 3.59 2.84 -10.07
N ALA A 697 2.85 1.73 -10.06
CA ALA A 697 1.41 1.80 -9.73
C ALA A 697 1.00 1.24 -8.36
N LEU A 698 1.64 0.19 -7.84
CA LEU A 698 1.10 -0.57 -6.68
C LEU A 698 1.88 -0.40 -5.38
N ARG A 699 3.13 0.07 -5.45
CA ARG A 699 3.97 0.25 -4.26
C ARG A 699 3.51 1.40 -3.38
N PHE A 700 3.04 2.52 -3.95
CA PHE A 700 2.58 3.63 -3.10
C PHE A 700 1.33 3.24 -2.34
N ASP A 701 0.34 2.62 -2.98
CA ASP A 701 -0.85 2.18 -2.26
C ASP A 701 -0.52 1.13 -1.19
N ARG A 702 0.37 0.17 -1.48
CA ARG A 702 0.79 -0.85 -0.51
C ARG A 702 1.67 -0.32 0.61
N LEU A 703 2.66 0.54 0.34
CA LEU A 703 3.47 1.18 1.38
C LEU A 703 2.64 2.16 2.21
N ILE A 704 1.69 2.87 1.60
CA ILE A 704 0.74 3.74 2.31
C ILE A 704 -0.15 2.88 3.21
N GLU A 705 -0.62 1.71 2.75
CA GLU A 705 -1.40 0.79 3.57
C GLU A 705 -0.56 0.17 4.70
N GLU A 706 0.63 -0.37 4.41
CA GLU A 706 1.52 -0.97 5.42
C GLU A 706 1.97 0.06 6.47
N GLN A 707 2.31 1.30 6.05
CA GLN A 707 2.66 2.36 6.99
C GLN A 707 1.44 2.89 7.76
N ALA A 708 0.25 2.94 7.14
CA ALA A 708 -0.98 3.29 7.86
C ALA A 708 -1.34 2.22 8.90
N GLU A 709 -1.17 0.93 8.59
CA GLU A 709 -1.36 -0.16 9.56
C GLU A 709 -0.39 -0.09 10.73
N LEU A 710 0.88 0.24 10.48
CA LEU A 710 1.87 0.49 11.54
C LEU A 710 1.47 1.69 12.40
N PHE A 711 1.05 2.80 11.79
CA PHE A 711 0.59 3.98 12.51
C PHE A 711 -0.65 3.68 13.37
N PHE A 712 -1.59 2.87 12.88
CA PHE A 712 -2.73 2.41 13.67
C PHE A 712 -2.30 1.55 14.87
N LYS A 713 -1.28 0.68 14.72
CA LYS A 713 -0.74 -0.06 15.86
C LYS A 713 -0.17 0.88 16.92
N GLU A 714 0.58 1.91 16.52
CA GLU A 714 1.11 2.92 17.44
C GLU A 714 0.00 3.71 18.18
N ILE A 715 -1.09 4.04 17.49
CA ILE A 715 -2.27 4.67 18.11
C ILE A 715 -2.89 3.70 19.14
N ALA A 716 -3.08 2.43 18.78
CA ALA A 716 -3.66 1.44 19.68
C ALA A 716 -2.79 1.21 20.93
N GLU A 717 -1.46 1.15 20.78
CA GLU A 717 -0.52 1.07 21.90
C GLU A 717 -0.62 2.31 22.80
N SER A 718 -0.70 3.52 22.21
CA SER A 718 -0.87 4.76 22.97
C SER A 718 -2.21 4.83 23.70
N MET A 719 -3.29 4.32 23.11
CA MET A 719 -4.59 4.19 23.77
C MET A 719 -4.52 3.19 24.93
N ASN A 720 -3.85 2.05 24.73
CA ASN A 720 -3.66 1.06 25.79
C ASN A 720 -2.86 1.63 26.97
N GLU A 721 -1.84 2.44 26.71
CA GLU A 721 -1.04 3.09 27.75
C GLU A 721 -1.83 4.18 28.50
N ILE A 722 -2.48 5.09 27.78
CA ILE A 722 -3.12 6.28 28.37
C ILE A 722 -4.44 5.92 29.06
N PHE A 723 -5.23 5.00 28.50
CA PHE A 723 -6.59 4.71 28.97
C PHE A 723 -6.69 3.48 29.88
N ALA A 724 -5.59 2.76 30.14
CA ALA A 724 -5.60 1.61 31.04
C ALA A 724 -5.68 1.99 32.53
N ASP A 725 -4.94 3.03 32.95
CA ASP A 725 -4.82 3.43 34.36
C ASP A 725 -5.84 4.51 34.78
N GLU A 726 -6.46 5.18 33.82
CA GLU A 726 -7.42 6.25 34.07
C GLU A 726 -8.84 5.72 34.32
N LYS A 727 -9.59 6.38 35.22
CA LYS A 727 -11.01 6.07 35.52
C LYS A 727 -11.94 6.55 34.40
N ILE A 728 -11.67 6.11 33.17
CA ILE A 728 -12.46 6.49 31.99
C ILE A 728 -13.72 5.64 31.93
N THR A 729 -14.86 6.32 31.89
CA THR A 729 -16.19 5.74 31.77
C THR A 729 -16.45 5.18 30.38
N GLY A 730 -15.94 5.84 29.33
CA GLY A 730 -15.91 5.30 27.99
C GLY A 730 -15.17 6.16 26.96
N ILE A 731 -15.08 5.67 25.73
CA ILE A 731 -14.21 6.19 24.68
C ILE A 731 -15.02 6.53 23.42
N ILE A 732 -14.77 7.71 22.87
CA ILE A 732 -15.33 8.19 21.61
C ILE A 732 -14.23 8.23 20.55
N LEU A 733 -14.52 7.72 19.35
CA LEU A 733 -13.61 7.73 18.21
C LEU A 733 -14.11 8.65 17.09
N GLY A 734 -13.36 9.70 16.79
CA GLY A 734 -13.61 10.66 15.70
C GLY A 734 -12.72 10.46 14.47
N GLY A 735 -13.16 10.93 13.31
CA GLY A 735 -12.32 11.04 12.11
C GLY A 735 -13.08 11.34 10.81
N SER A 736 -12.37 11.85 9.81
CA SER A 736 -12.94 12.38 8.54
C SER A 736 -13.24 11.35 7.45
N GLY A 737 -13.03 10.06 7.70
CA GLY A 737 -13.21 9.00 6.70
C GLY A 737 -13.56 7.63 7.27
N PRO A 738 -13.69 6.59 6.42
CA PRO A 738 -14.12 5.25 6.85
C PRO A 738 -13.09 4.52 7.73
N THR A 739 -11.84 5.01 7.76
CA THR A 739 -10.70 4.43 8.47
C THR A 739 -10.99 4.17 9.96
N LYS A 740 -11.68 5.08 10.64
CA LYS A 740 -12.05 4.95 12.05
C LYS A 740 -12.92 3.71 12.34
N HIS A 741 -13.79 3.32 11.41
CA HIS A 741 -14.61 2.13 11.56
C HIS A 741 -13.79 0.84 11.40
N ALA A 742 -12.78 0.85 10.53
CA ALA A 742 -11.86 -0.28 10.38
C ALA A 742 -10.95 -0.41 11.61
N PHE A 743 -10.47 0.72 12.13
CA PHE A 743 -9.67 0.77 13.36
C PHE A 743 -10.46 0.22 14.56
N ALA A 744 -11.71 0.65 14.77
CA ALA A 744 -12.54 0.16 15.87
C ALA A 744 -12.80 -1.36 15.81
N LYS A 745 -12.80 -1.97 14.61
CA LYS A 745 -13.05 -3.42 14.43
C LYS A 745 -11.80 -4.29 14.53
N ASN A 746 -10.67 -3.81 14.02
CA ASN A 746 -9.46 -4.62 13.79
C ASN A 746 -8.22 -4.10 14.54
N SER A 747 -8.40 -3.31 15.60
CA SER A 747 -7.28 -2.80 16.41
C SER A 747 -6.87 -3.80 17.49
N ASN A 748 -5.57 -3.85 17.80
CA ASN A 748 -4.99 -4.63 18.90
C ASN A 748 -5.21 -3.92 20.27
N LEU A 749 -6.44 -3.48 20.55
CA LEU A 749 -6.80 -2.86 21.82
C LEU A 749 -7.05 -3.93 22.89
N HIS A 750 -6.70 -3.64 24.14
CA HIS A 750 -7.04 -4.53 25.25
C HIS A 750 -8.57 -4.65 25.42
N ASN A 751 -9.06 -5.83 25.80
CA ASN A 751 -10.50 -6.11 25.90
C ASN A 751 -11.26 -5.14 26.82
N ASN A 752 -10.61 -4.64 27.88
CA ASN A 752 -11.17 -3.64 28.80
C ASN A 752 -11.35 -2.25 28.16
N ILE A 753 -10.59 -1.93 27.12
CA ILE A 753 -10.67 -0.67 26.37
C ILE A 753 -11.70 -0.81 25.24
N THR A 754 -11.69 -1.95 24.55
CA THR A 754 -12.67 -2.25 23.49
C THR A 754 -14.11 -2.25 24.05
N ALA A 755 -14.31 -2.77 25.26
CA ALA A 755 -15.62 -2.76 25.94
C ALA A 755 -16.09 -1.36 26.36
N LYS A 756 -15.19 -0.36 26.36
CA LYS A 756 -15.47 1.02 26.75
C LYS A 756 -15.84 1.93 25.58
N PHE A 757 -15.83 1.46 24.33
CA PHE A 757 -16.26 2.30 23.20
C PHE A 757 -17.74 2.66 23.29
N ILE A 758 -18.02 3.97 23.35
CA ILE A 758 -19.37 4.52 23.42
C ILE A 758 -19.91 4.77 22.00
N GLY A 759 -19.07 5.26 21.09
CA GLY A 759 -19.49 5.56 19.73
C GLY A 759 -18.39 6.11 18.82
N ILE A 760 -18.75 6.22 17.54
CA ILE A 760 -17.88 6.74 16.49
C ILE A 760 -18.56 7.98 15.90
N VAL A 761 -17.83 9.09 15.78
CA VAL A 761 -18.30 10.37 15.25
C VAL A 761 -17.52 10.79 14.00
N ASP A 762 -18.20 11.43 13.05
CA ASP A 762 -17.55 12.00 11.86
C ASP A 762 -17.04 13.40 12.18
N THR A 763 -15.72 13.63 12.08
CA THR A 763 -15.12 14.95 12.31
C THR A 763 -14.45 15.45 11.03
N GLY A 764 -14.50 16.75 10.75
CA GLY A 764 -13.84 17.36 9.59
C GLY A 764 -12.32 17.45 9.72
N TYR A 765 -11.81 17.42 10.96
CA TYR A 765 -10.40 17.62 11.30
C TYR A 765 -9.92 16.57 12.31
N THR A 766 -8.59 16.46 12.45
CA THR A 766 -7.89 15.48 13.31
C THR A 766 -7.01 16.14 14.39
N ASP A 767 -7.06 17.45 14.48
CA ASP A 767 -6.35 18.30 15.43
C ASP A 767 -7.28 18.74 16.59
N GLU A 768 -6.94 19.84 17.25
CA GLU A 768 -7.72 20.39 18.38
C GLU A 768 -9.16 20.74 17.98
N PHE A 769 -9.37 21.18 16.74
CA PHE A 769 -10.72 21.47 16.24
C PHE A 769 -11.53 20.18 16.05
N GLY A 770 -10.87 19.10 15.61
CA GLY A 770 -11.48 17.77 15.54
C GLY A 770 -11.93 17.24 16.91
N ILE A 771 -11.13 17.48 17.96
CA ILE A 771 -11.50 17.12 19.34
C ILE A 771 -12.72 17.91 19.78
N GLN A 772 -12.75 19.23 19.54
CA GLN A 772 -13.88 20.06 19.92
C GLN A 772 -15.18 19.67 19.20
N GLU A 773 -15.08 19.31 17.92
CA GLU A 773 -16.20 18.80 17.13
C GLU A 773 -16.70 17.45 17.68
N ALA A 774 -15.77 16.53 17.98
CA ALA A 774 -16.11 15.26 18.60
C ALA A 774 -16.79 15.42 19.96
N VAL A 775 -16.32 16.35 20.82
CA VAL A 775 -16.95 16.68 22.11
C VAL A 775 -18.40 17.11 21.89
N ASN A 776 -18.64 18.05 20.97
CA ASN A 776 -19.98 18.59 20.71
C ASN A 776 -20.94 17.51 20.16
N MET A 777 -20.46 16.63 19.28
CA MET A 777 -21.27 15.56 18.71
C MET A 777 -21.55 14.42 19.71
N SER A 778 -20.76 14.31 20.76
CA SER A 778 -20.86 13.22 21.74
C SER A 778 -21.83 13.48 22.89
N GLU A 779 -22.36 14.71 23.02
CA GLU A 779 -23.31 15.06 24.08
C GLU A 779 -24.53 14.12 24.09
N GLY A 780 -25.07 13.76 22.92
CA GLY A 780 -26.18 12.82 22.80
C GLY A 780 -25.79 11.40 23.23
N LEU A 781 -24.63 10.91 22.79
CA LEU A 781 -24.15 9.55 23.09
C LEU A 781 -23.90 9.34 24.58
N ILE A 782 -23.37 10.35 25.26
CA ILE A 782 -23.11 10.31 26.71
C ILE A 782 -24.41 10.31 27.50
N LYS A 783 -25.36 11.16 27.11
CA LYS A 783 -26.69 11.23 27.74
C LYS A 783 -27.41 9.89 27.62
N ASP A 784 -27.37 9.25 26.44
CA ASP A 784 -27.96 7.94 26.23
C ASP A 784 -27.32 6.86 27.12
N LEU A 785 -26.00 6.89 27.31
CA LEU A 785 -25.26 5.95 28.16
C LEU A 785 -25.67 6.07 29.63
N GLU A 786 -25.78 7.30 30.16
CA GLU A 786 -26.19 7.54 31.54
C GLU A 786 -27.63 7.05 31.80
N ILE A 787 -28.54 7.32 30.86
CA ILE A 787 -29.92 6.81 30.92
C ILE A 787 -29.93 5.28 30.91
N HIS A 788 -29.10 4.63 30.07
CA HIS A 788 -29.01 3.17 30.03
C HIS A 788 -28.46 2.57 31.33
N LYS A 789 -27.48 3.20 31.98
CA LYS A 789 -26.96 2.75 33.28
C LYS A 789 -28.05 2.79 34.35
N GLU A 790 -28.78 3.90 34.43
CA GLU A 790 -29.88 4.06 35.38
C GLU A 790 -31.01 3.05 35.11
N MET A 791 -31.40 2.87 33.85
CA MET A 791 -32.40 1.87 33.45
C MET A 791 -31.98 0.46 33.86
N LYS A 792 -30.74 0.06 33.55
CA LYS A 792 -30.23 -1.26 33.87
C LYS A 792 -30.20 -1.52 35.38
N LEU A 793 -29.80 -0.51 36.16
CA LEU A 793 -29.76 -0.60 37.61
C LEU A 793 -31.16 -0.85 38.21
N VAL A 794 -32.17 -0.15 37.70
CA VAL A 794 -33.58 -0.36 38.09
C VAL A 794 -34.09 -1.72 37.62
N GLU A 795 -33.76 -2.15 36.40
CA GLU A 795 -34.12 -3.47 35.88
C GLU A 795 -33.52 -4.61 36.70
N ASP A 796 -32.23 -4.51 37.06
CA ASP A 796 -31.54 -5.48 37.90
C ASP A 796 -32.20 -5.55 39.29
N PHE A 797 -32.56 -4.40 39.87
CA PHE A 797 -33.32 -4.34 41.12
C PHE A 797 -34.69 -5.02 40.99
N ILE A 798 -35.46 -4.74 39.93
CA ILE A 798 -36.78 -5.34 39.70
C ILE A 798 -36.66 -6.85 39.50
N ALA A 799 -35.66 -7.31 38.74
CA ALA A 799 -35.41 -8.71 38.48
C ALA A 799 -35.05 -9.48 39.77
N GLU A 800 -34.21 -8.90 40.61
CA GLU A 800 -33.88 -9.46 41.92
C GLU A 800 -35.09 -9.42 42.87
N ALA A 801 -35.90 -8.36 42.85
CA ALA A 801 -37.10 -8.26 43.68
C ALA A 801 -38.14 -9.32 43.28
N ALA A 802 -38.33 -9.55 41.98
CA ALA A 802 -39.26 -10.55 41.45
C ALA A 802 -38.87 -11.99 41.84
N LYS A 803 -37.57 -12.28 41.90
CA LYS A 803 -37.05 -13.62 42.27
C LYS A 803 -36.97 -13.85 43.78
N LYS A 804 -37.38 -12.90 44.62
CA LYS A 804 -37.00 -12.85 46.05
C LYS A 804 -35.49 -13.05 46.22
N GLY A 805 -34.70 -12.41 45.37
CA GLY A 805 -33.24 -12.40 45.39
C GLY A 805 -32.69 -11.39 46.40
N LEU A 806 -31.61 -10.69 46.07
CA LEU A 806 -30.93 -9.75 46.99
C LEU A 806 -31.57 -8.35 47.04
N ALA A 807 -32.76 -8.13 46.47
CA ALA A 807 -33.44 -6.85 46.52
C ALA A 807 -34.58 -6.84 47.55
N VAL A 808 -34.69 -5.75 48.31
CA VAL A 808 -35.81 -5.46 49.23
C VAL A 808 -36.38 -4.08 48.92
N TYR A 809 -37.66 -3.88 49.24
CA TYR A 809 -38.36 -2.62 48.94
C TYR A 809 -39.37 -2.28 50.03
N GLY A 810 -39.75 -1.01 50.07
CA GLY A 810 -40.63 -0.47 51.10
C GLY A 810 -39.85 0.13 52.27
N GLU A 811 -40.31 1.28 52.72
CA GLU A 811 -39.64 2.16 53.70
C GLU A 811 -39.11 1.41 54.93
N GLU A 812 -39.99 0.68 55.62
CA GLU A 812 -39.64 0.07 56.91
C GLU A 812 -38.75 -1.16 56.78
N ILE A 813 -38.86 -1.91 55.68
CA ILE A 813 -37.97 -3.03 55.39
C ILE A 813 -36.58 -2.50 55.02
N VAL A 814 -36.53 -1.48 54.16
CA VAL A 814 -35.27 -0.86 53.72
C VAL A 814 -34.54 -0.21 54.91
N LYS A 815 -35.28 0.47 55.81
CA LYS A 815 -34.72 1.04 57.05
C LYS A 815 -34.10 -0.04 57.96
N GLN A 816 -34.77 -1.18 58.12
CA GLN A 816 -34.25 -2.28 58.94
C GLN A 816 -32.96 -2.89 58.37
N VAL A 817 -32.92 -3.16 57.05
CA VAL A 817 -31.70 -3.73 56.44
C VAL A 817 -30.54 -2.75 56.40
N LEU A 818 -30.83 -1.44 56.33
CA LEU A 818 -29.84 -0.37 56.50
C LEU A 818 -29.27 -0.37 57.91
N LEU A 819 -30.12 -0.31 58.94
CA LEU A 819 -29.69 -0.33 60.35
C LEU A 819 -28.88 -1.58 60.70
N ASN A 820 -29.19 -2.72 60.07
CA ASN A 820 -28.46 -3.98 60.24
C ASN A 820 -27.16 -4.04 59.41
N GLY A 821 -26.82 -3.01 58.62
CA GLY A 821 -25.62 -2.97 57.77
C GLY A 821 -25.62 -3.97 56.60
N GLN A 822 -26.80 -4.46 56.21
CA GLN A 822 -26.96 -5.47 55.15
C GLN A 822 -27.10 -4.84 53.76
N ALA A 823 -27.47 -3.56 53.67
CA ALA A 823 -27.61 -2.85 52.41
C ALA A 823 -26.24 -2.59 51.74
N LYS A 824 -26.13 -2.94 50.47
CA LYS A 824 -25.03 -2.54 49.58
C LYS A 824 -25.33 -1.17 48.97
N LEU A 825 -26.52 -1.04 48.40
CA LEU A 825 -26.97 0.11 47.62
C LEU A 825 -28.44 0.38 47.92
N VAL A 826 -28.79 1.63 48.16
CA VAL A 826 -30.15 2.11 48.44
C VAL A 826 -30.62 2.93 47.25
N LEU A 827 -31.80 2.62 46.71
CA LEU A 827 -32.43 3.33 45.61
C LEU A 827 -33.55 4.21 46.15
N LEU A 828 -33.48 5.51 45.87
CA LEU A 828 -34.48 6.50 46.27
C LEU A 828 -35.01 7.22 45.03
N SER A 829 -36.32 7.34 44.89
CA SER A 829 -36.91 8.10 43.78
C SER A 829 -36.86 9.61 44.06
N GLU A 830 -36.54 10.40 43.03
CA GLU A 830 -36.43 11.86 43.14
C GLU A 830 -37.74 12.59 43.49
N ASP A 831 -38.90 11.96 43.24
CA ASP A 831 -40.23 12.54 43.47
C ASP A 831 -40.84 12.15 44.83
N ILE A 832 -40.04 11.61 45.76
CA ILE A 832 -40.46 11.39 47.14
C ILE A 832 -40.32 12.71 47.92
N ASP A 833 -41.43 13.41 48.07
CA ASP A 833 -41.54 14.61 48.92
C ASP A 833 -42.04 14.30 50.35
N TRP A 834 -41.94 13.05 50.79
CA TRP A 834 -42.45 12.62 52.10
C TRP A 834 -41.58 13.16 53.25
N LYS A 835 -42.22 13.46 54.38
CA LYS A 835 -41.54 13.91 55.61
C LYS A 835 -41.62 12.84 56.68
N ARG A 836 -40.58 12.68 57.50
CA ARG A 836 -40.63 11.90 58.75
C ARG A 836 -40.92 12.86 59.90
N ALA A 837 -42.04 12.64 60.58
CA ALA A 837 -42.41 13.31 61.82
C ALA A 837 -41.89 12.52 63.01
N THR A 838 -40.99 13.12 63.80
CA THR A 838 -40.53 12.59 65.08
C THR A 838 -41.26 13.36 66.17
N MET A 839 -42.06 12.65 66.95
CA MET A 839 -42.99 13.19 67.93
C MET A 839 -42.51 12.81 69.33
N THR A 840 -41.87 13.76 70.02
CA THR A 840 -41.24 13.52 71.32
C THR A 840 -42.10 14.10 72.44
N CYS A 841 -42.45 13.25 73.41
CA CYS A 841 -43.20 13.66 74.59
C CYS A 841 -42.25 14.14 75.70
N THR A 842 -42.74 15.01 76.60
CA THR A 842 -42.03 15.43 77.82
C THR A 842 -41.55 14.28 78.73
N ASN A 843 -42.15 13.10 78.61
CA ASN A 843 -41.77 11.90 79.38
C ASN A 843 -40.72 11.01 78.66
N GLY A 844 -40.19 11.45 77.52
CA GLY A 844 -39.12 10.75 76.80
C GLY A 844 -39.58 9.71 75.77
N HIS A 845 -40.88 9.53 75.56
CA HIS A 845 -41.40 8.67 74.49
C HIS A 845 -41.24 9.35 73.12
N VAL A 846 -40.73 8.61 72.14
CA VAL A 846 -40.53 9.06 70.76
C VAL A 846 -41.41 8.22 69.85
N GLU A 847 -42.34 8.87 69.15
CA GLU A 847 -43.13 8.25 68.09
C GLU A 847 -42.65 8.77 66.72
N GLU A 848 -42.46 7.88 65.75
CA GLU A 848 -42.10 8.26 64.38
C GLU A 848 -43.25 7.95 63.43
N GLN A 849 -43.61 8.90 62.57
CA GLN A 849 -44.62 8.71 61.53
C GLN A 849 -44.19 9.34 60.21
N THR A 850 -44.44 8.65 59.10
CA THR A 850 -44.18 9.19 57.76
C THR A 850 -45.41 9.93 57.23
N VAL A 851 -45.18 11.18 56.83
CA VAL A 851 -46.17 12.14 56.36
C VAL A 851 -46.01 12.29 54.84
N LYS A 852 -46.92 11.69 54.08
CA LYS A 852 -46.90 11.72 52.61
C LYS A 852 -47.46 13.02 52.01
N SER A 853 -48.25 13.78 52.77
CA SER A 853 -48.75 15.10 52.39
C SER A 853 -48.79 16.01 53.62
N VAL A 854 -47.96 17.06 53.60
CA VAL A 854 -47.83 18.01 54.73
C VAL A 854 -49.12 18.79 54.96
N PHE A 855 -49.95 18.99 53.92
CA PHE A 855 -51.24 19.67 54.02
C PHE A 855 -52.30 18.92 54.85
N GLN A 856 -52.12 17.61 55.04
CA GLN A 856 -53.04 16.77 55.83
C GLN A 856 -52.53 16.50 57.25
N PHE A 857 -51.37 17.03 57.63
CA PHE A 857 -50.73 16.76 58.91
C PHE A 857 -50.78 17.99 59.83
N ASN A 858 -51.55 17.90 60.92
CA ASN A 858 -51.75 19.01 61.85
C ASN A 858 -50.65 19.04 62.92
N LYS A 859 -49.72 19.99 62.82
CA LYS A 859 -48.59 20.15 63.75
C LYS A 859 -48.98 20.49 65.19
N GLU A 860 -50.18 21.02 65.43
CA GLU A 860 -50.48 21.73 66.69
C GLU A 860 -51.19 20.88 67.76
N ASN A 861 -51.66 19.66 67.45
CA ASN A 861 -52.46 18.84 68.38
C ASN A 861 -52.07 17.35 68.37
N HIS A 862 -50.82 17.05 68.70
CA HIS A 862 -50.38 15.66 68.91
C HIS A 862 -50.21 15.32 70.40
N VAL A 863 -50.82 14.21 70.81
CA VAL A 863 -50.75 13.64 72.16
C VAL A 863 -50.15 12.24 72.08
N CYS A 864 -49.24 11.94 73.01
CA CYS A 864 -48.55 10.66 73.05
C CYS A 864 -49.54 9.51 73.30
N LYS A 865 -49.48 8.44 72.51
CA LYS A 865 -50.37 7.29 72.63
C LYS A 865 -50.18 6.52 73.93
N GLU A 866 -49.00 6.63 74.55
CA GLU A 866 -48.64 5.88 75.76
C GLU A 866 -48.92 6.66 77.06
N CYS A 867 -48.77 7.99 77.06
CA CYS A 867 -48.88 8.79 78.30
C CYS A 867 -49.76 10.04 78.18
N ASN A 868 -50.38 10.25 77.01
CA ASN A 868 -51.36 11.31 76.72
C ASN A 868 -50.85 12.75 76.91
N ALA A 869 -49.54 12.94 77.11
CA ALA A 869 -48.90 14.24 77.21
C ALA A 869 -48.60 14.83 75.81
N LYS A 870 -48.43 16.15 75.76
CA LYS A 870 -48.22 16.90 74.53
C LYS A 870 -46.90 16.49 73.87
N GLN A 871 -46.94 16.21 72.57
CA GLN A 871 -45.75 15.89 71.79
C GLN A 871 -45.25 17.11 71.02
N GLU A 872 -43.93 17.30 71.02
CA GLU A 872 -43.24 18.21 70.12
C GLU A 872 -42.92 17.48 68.82
N VAL A 873 -43.23 18.09 67.68
CA VAL A 873 -43.13 17.44 66.37
C VAL A 873 -42.02 18.06 65.52
N GLU A 874 -40.97 17.28 65.29
CA GLU A 874 -39.90 17.59 64.35
C GLU A 874 -40.19 16.94 62.99
N LEU A 875 -40.15 17.71 61.90
CA LEU A 875 -40.32 17.18 60.53
C LEU A 875 -38.98 17.20 59.80
N LYS A 876 -38.48 16.02 59.42
CA LYS A 876 -37.31 15.87 58.54
C LYS A 876 -37.72 15.33 57.19
N ASP A 877 -36.92 15.58 56.16
CA ASP A 877 -37.16 14.96 54.86
C ASP A 877 -36.88 13.46 54.92
N LEU A 878 -37.74 12.65 54.31
CA LEU A 878 -37.54 11.21 54.35
C LEU A 878 -36.28 10.80 53.58
N VAL A 879 -35.98 11.46 52.45
CA VAL A 879 -34.77 11.19 51.68
C VAL A 879 -33.53 11.53 52.51
N ASP A 880 -33.52 12.66 53.20
CA ASP A 880 -32.42 13.06 54.09
C ASP A 880 -32.20 12.04 55.22
N VAL A 881 -33.28 11.49 55.79
CA VAL A 881 -33.20 10.44 56.83
C VAL A 881 -32.54 9.17 56.28
N PHE A 882 -32.87 8.73 55.07
CA PHE A 882 -32.23 7.57 54.46
C PHE A 882 -30.77 7.84 54.08
N ILE A 883 -30.44 9.06 53.69
CA ILE A 883 -29.05 9.47 53.42
C ILE A 883 -28.21 9.41 54.70
N GLU A 884 -28.70 9.99 55.79
CA GLU A 884 -28.01 9.96 57.09
C GLU A 884 -27.79 8.52 57.58
N LEU A 885 -28.79 7.64 57.41
CA LEU A 885 -28.68 6.23 57.80
C LEU A 885 -27.69 5.44 56.92
N ALA A 886 -27.66 5.71 55.62
CA ALA A 886 -26.73 5.06 54.70
C ALA A 886 -25.27 5.51 54.93
N GLU A 887 -25.05 6.80 55.22
CA GLU A 887 -23.73 7.32 55.60
C GLU A 887 -23.20 6.67 56.89
N GLN A 888 -24.06 6.50 57.90
CA GLN A 888 -23.69 5.83 59.15
C GLN A 888 -23.34 4.35 58.98
N THR A 889 -23.92 3.69 57.98
CA THR A 889 -23.82 2.22 57.78
C THR A 889 -22.91 1.84 56.61
N GLY A 890 -22.42 2.82 55.85
CA GLY A 890 -21.52 2.65 54.71
C GLY A 890 -22.21 2.05 53.47
N ALA A 891 -23.51 2.26 53.30
CA ALA A 891 -24.25 1.87 52.10
C ALA A 891 -24.17 2.97 51.03
N GLU A 892 -24.09 2.59 49.76
CA GLU A 892 -24.19 3.53 48.64
C GLU A 892 -25.65 3.95 48.44
N ILE A 893 -25.89 5.14 47.90
CA ILE A 893 -27.23 5.66 47.61
C ILE A 893 -27.29 6.00 46.12
N GLU A 894 -28.39 5.69 45.45
CA GLU A 894 -28.66 6.13 44.09
C GLU A 894 -30.03 6.79 43.99
N ILE A 895 -30.08 7.96 43.36
CA ILE A 895 -31.32 8.72 43.17
C ILE A 895 -31.82 8.46 41.76
N ILE A 896 -32.99 7.84 41.66
CA ILE A 896 -33.59 7.39 40.40
C ILE A 896 -34.56 8.47 39.88
N SER A 897 -34.37 8.88 38.62
CA SER A 897 -35.22 9.87 37.98
C SER A 897 -36.54 9.28 37.50
N THR A 898 -37.63 10.04 37.62
CA THR A 898 -38.96 9.64 37.10
C THR A 898 -39.16 10.04 35.63
N GLU A 899 -38.15 10.62 34.99
CA GLU A 899 -38.19 10.94 33.56
C GLU A 899 -38.18 9.65 32.71
N THR A 900 -37.50 8.60 33.18
CA THR A 900 -37.41 7.29 32.51
C THR A 900 -38.61 6.39 32.81
N GLU A 901 -38.97 5.49 31.88
CA GLU A 901 -40.05 4.52 32.11
C GLU A 901 -39.75 3.59 33.30
N ALA A 902 -38.48 3.17 33.43
CA ALA A 902 -38.02 2.34 34.53
C ALA A 902 -38.17 3.05 35.89
N GLY A 903 -37.78 4.33 35.99
CA GLY A 903 -37.92 5.11 37.21
C GLY A 903 -39.38 5.37 37.61
N ARG A 904 -40.30 5.58 36.65
CA ARG A 904 -41.74 5.63 36.94
C ARG A 904 -42.27 4.31 37.48
N LYS A 905 -41.83 3.17 36.92
CA LYS A 905 -42.18 1.84 37.43
C LYS A 905 -41.63 1.62 38.83
N PHE A 906 -40.42 2.10 39.11
CA PHE A 906 -39.83 2.03 40.45
C PHE A 906 -40.66 2.81 41.48
N LEU A 907 -41.07 4.05 41.17
CA LEU A 907 -41.91 4.86 42.04
C LEU A 907 -43.32 4.25 42.23
N GLN A 908 -44.01 3.93 41.13
CA GLN A 908 -45.40 3.46 41.16
C GLN A 908 -45.54 2.03 41.67
N GLY A 909 -44.60 1.15 41.34
CA GLY A 909 -44.64 -0.27 41.68
C GLY A 909 -44.04 -0.60 43.05
N PHE A 910 -42.99 0.10 43.46
CA PHE A 910 -42.22 -0.22 44.68
C PHE A 910 -42.23 0.91 45.73
N GLY A 911 -43.02 1.96 45.50
CA GLY A 911 -43.13 3.10 46.42
C GLY A 911 -41.90 4.01 46.45
N GLY A 912 -41.00 3.85 45.47
CA GLY A 912 -39.82 4.69 45.27
C GLY A 912 -38.68 4.51 46.28
N ILE A 913 -38.76 3.50 47.17
CA ILE A 913 -37.70 3.19 48.16
C ILE A 913 -37.35 1.70 48.04
N GLY A 914 -36.09 1.43 47.70
CA GLY A 914 -35.55 0.08 47.52
C GLY A 914 -34.12 -0.05 48.02
N ALA A 915 -33.65 -1.26 48.24
CA ALA A 915 -32.24 -1.54 48.51
C ALA A 915 -31.80 -2.89 47.93
N MET A 916 -30.56 -2.92 47.44
CA MET A 916 -29.82 -4.13 47.09
C MET A 916 -28.96 -4.53 48.27
N LEU A 917 -29.05 -5.78 48.70
CA LEU A 917 -28.34 -6.34 49.85
C LEU A 917 -26.96 -6.88 49.46
N ARG A 918 -26.01 -6.84 50.39
CA ARG A 918 -24.69 -7.50 50.26
C ARG A 918 -24.81 -9.02 50.38
N TYR A 919 -25.70 -9.45 51.28
CA TYR A 919 -26.01 -10.84 51.62
C TYR A 919 -27.42 -10.89 52.22
N LYS A 920 -27.98 -12.09 52.31
CA LYS A 920 -29.31 -12.32 52.87
C LYS A 920 -29.27 -12.91 54.26
#